data_AF-A0A2Z6PAM3-F1
#
_entry.id   AF-A0A2Z6PAM3-F1
#
_cell.length_a   1.000
_cell.length_b   1.000
_cell.length_c   1.000
_cell.angle_alpha   90.00
_cell.angle_beta   90.00
_cell.angle_gamma   90.00
#
_symmetry.space_group_name_H-M   'P 1'
#
loop_
_entity.id
_entity.type
_entity.pdbx_description
1 polymer ?
#
loop_
_entity_poly.entity_id
_entity_poly.type
_entity_poly.pdbx_seq_one_letter_code
_entity_poly.pdbx_strand_id
1 'polypeptide(L)'
;MQGNEQVVANDVRAIGRAIGVDCKGNEENMFNMLSRAGKGKKRDSAQAQGGIISWNIRGLGGLVKRKEVNKLVRDQNPFVVCLQETKLQTCEDFLCSSLWGNSPHAFSYRPSVGASGGLITICDSAEVEVWSTESRNHVLWYHGRFTKSGEEISIANVYAPYEAGAKQELWEVLTVQIQTLGRRRVCVCGDFNAVRCVEERRSPSGGHRPLDHIPFNCFIEDNTLIDLLLGGRKFMWFKGDEKLKMIKTALKYWHTNHTQNLPSRVESLKGRLSNLDLKGEEEQLSEAELVELHESRSRWLKEGDANSKYFHSVLASRRRGNAISSIQEGGVTLEGVKPIRQVVVSHFASHFKAVNVDSPGIDNLVFQRLSLVESRSLTLPFSTAEVKAAVWDCDSYKRPGPDGINFGFIKDFWDMLHGDVMRFISDFHRNGKLTKGLNSTFIALIPKIDSPQRLIDFRPISLVGCLYKILAKVLANRLRLVIGSVISKSQTAFIKDRQILDGILIANEVVDEARKYKKELMLFKVDFEKAYDSVDWGYLDDVMGRMAFPTLWRKWIKECIGTATASILVNGSPTDEFPLERGLRQGDPLSPFLFLIAGEVLHVLMEAVVECNLFTGYRVGETDTVSILQLQFADDTLLLGEKSWANVRALRTVLVLFESMSGLKVNFNKSMLVGVNIPESWLCEAASSLCCRVGNIPFLYLGLPIGGDPRRLGFWEPLLARLKNRLSRWKSCFLSFGGRLTLLKSFLTSLPVYALSFFKAPSVDREGLWFRVLTARYGVERGRLRVGGCRGSSWWREIVNIRDGGGGLGGGWFREHVLKKVGDGSDTFFWTDPWVEGIPLCERFGRLFDLAGNKSVSVAEMFALGWGEGGEAWVWRRQLRVWEEEMLGECQILLSTFSVQAEFPDRWLWQPDPGIGYTVQDAYQLLTPQDTVTLDAAEDLI
;
A
#
# COMPACT_ATOMS: atom_id res chain seq x y z
N MET A 1 -23.08 -37.78 -3.42
CA MET A 1 -23.02 -37.34 -4.84
C MET A 1 -21.56 -37.14 -5.22
N GLN A 2 -20.94 -38.12 -5.89
CA GLN A 2 -19.57 -38.00 -6.40
C GLN A 2 -19.54 -37.08 -7.63
N GLY A 3 -18.51 -36.23 -7.71
CA GLY A 3 -18.38 -35.17 -8.70
C GLY A 3 -18.35 -35.70 -10.14
N ASN A 4 -19.46 -35.48 -10.86
CA ASN A 4 -19.46 -35.55 -12.31
C ASN A 4 -19.30 -34.11 -12.81
N GLU A 5 -18.14 -33.77 -13.38
CA GLU A 5 -17.81 -32.42 -13.86
C GLU A 5 -18.89 -31.89 -14.84
N GLN A 6 -19.58 -32.79 -15.54
CA GLN A 6 -20.73 -32.49 -16.39
C GLN A 6 -21.92 -31.88 -15.64
N VAL A 7 -22.19 -32.34 -14.41
CA VAL A 7 -23.30 -31.83 -13.59
C VAL A 7 -23.01 -30.40 -13.15
N VAL A 8 -21.75 -30.10 -12.79
CA VAL A 8 -21.32 -28.75 -12.42
C VAL A 8 -21.42 -27.81 -13.64
N ALA A 9 -21.00 -28.25 -14.81
CA ALA A 9 -21.12 -27.46 -16.04
C ALA A 9 -22.58 -27.19 -16.44
N ASN A 10 -23.48 -28.13 -16.17
CA ASN A 10 -24.92 -27.97 -16.40
C ASN A 10 -25.55 -27.00 -15.38
N ASP A 11 -25.18 -27.10 -14.10
CA ASP A 11 -25.62 -26.19 -13.04
C ASP A 11 -25.17 -24.74 -13.33
N VAL A 12 -23.91 -24.56 -13.75
CA VAL A 12 -23.35 -23.25 -14.16
C VAL A 12 -24.14 -22.65 -15.31
N ARG A 13 -24.47 -23.44 -16.33
CA ARG A 13 -25.28 -22.99 -17.46
C ARG A 13 -26.73 -22.65 -17.05
N ALA A 14 -27.35 -23.48 -16.22
CA ALA A 14 -28.74 -23.31 -15.81
C ALA A 14 -28.92 -22.08 -14.93
N ILE A 15 -28.10 -21.95 -13.88
CA ILE A 15 -28.13 -20.80 -12.97
C ILE A 15 -27.66 -19.54 -13.68
N GLY A 16 -26.59 -19.63 -14.49
CA GLY A 16 -26.09 -18.51 -15.29
C GLY A 16 -27.18 -17.91 -16.17
N ARG A 17 -27.91 -18.74 -16.93
CA ARG A 17 -29.07 -18.27 -17.72
C ARG A 17 -30.17 -17.67 -16.86
N ALA A 18 -30.47 -18.26 -15.70
CA ALA A 18 -31.50 -17.74 -14.80
C ALA A 18 -31.18 -16.33 -14.31
N ILE A 19 -29.90 -16.04 -14.02
CA ILE A 19 -29.43 -14.72 -13.57
C ILE A 19 -29.00 -13.79 -14.71
N GLY A 20 -29.32 -14.13 -15.97
CA GLY A 20 -29.03 -13.29 -17.14
C GLY A 20 -27.55 -13.28 -17.58
N VAL A 21 -26.74 -14.23 -17.14
CA VAL A 21 -25.34 -14.39 -17.57
C VAL A 21 -25.28 -15.43 -18.69
N ASP A 22 -24.94 -14.98 -19.91
CA ASP A 22 -24.80 -15.87 -21.07
C ASP A 22 -23.33 -16.30 -21.23
N CYS A 23 -23.06 -17.60 -21.00
CA CYS A 23 -21.75 -18.19 -21.22
C CYS A 23 -21.60 -18.55 -22.70
N LYS A 24 -21.23 -17.58 -23.55
CA LYS A 24 -20.87 -17.84 -24.95
C LYS A 24 -19.41 -18.33 -25.01
N GLY A 25 -19.17 -19.63 -24.91
CA GLY A 25 -17.80 -20.18 -24.99
C GLY A 25 -17.69 -21.71 -24.96
N ASN A 26 -16.66 -22.22 -25.64
CA ASN A 26 -16.36 -23.64 -25.95
C ASN A 26 -16.16 -24.52 -24.69
N GLU A 27 -16.71 -25.74 -24.67
CA GLU A 27 -16.75 -26.63 -23.49
C GLU A 27 -15.37 -26.88 -22.85
N GLU A 28 -14.30 -26.92 -23.65
CA GLU A 28 -12.91 -27.13 -23.19
C GLU A 28 -12.40 -26.11 -22.16
N ASN A 29 -12.85 -24.84 -22.18
CA ASN A 29 -12.34 -23.82 -21.25
C ASN A 29 -12.93 -23.97 -19.84
N MET A 30 -14.22 -24.33 -19.74
CA MET A 30 -14.89 -24.64 -18.48
C MET A 30 -14.33 -25.94 -17.87
N PHE A 31 -14.06 -26.95 -18.70
CA PHE A 31 -13.42 -28.21 -18.28
C PHE A 31 -11.94 -28.03 -17.87
N ASN A 32 -11.20 -27.13 -18.51
CA ASN A 32 -9.82 -26.80 -18.11
C ASN A 32 -9.77 -26.06 -16.76
N MET A 33 -10.77 -25.23 -16.42
CA MET A 33 -10.87 -24.63 -15.07
C MET A 33 -11.15 -25.67 -13.99
N LEU A 34 -11.89 -26.74 -14.33
CA LEU A 34 -12.22 -27.85 -13.42
C LEU A 34 -11.05 -28.85 -13.23
N SER A 35 -10.14 -28.99 -14.20
CA SER A 35 -9.15 -30.08 -14.25
C SER A 35 -7.67 -29.70 -14.08
N ARG A 36 -7.29 -28.43 -13.95
CA ARG A 36 -5.88 -28.00 -14.01
C ARG A 36 -5.10 -28.11 -12.69
N ALA A 37 -4.65 -29.33 -12.38
CA ALA A 37 -3.48 -29.59 -11.53
C ALA A 37 -2.30 -30.09 -12.38
N GLY A 38 -1.34 -29.19 -12.64
CA GLY A 38 0.06 -29.50 -12.92
C GLY A 38 0.43 -30.04 -14.31
N LYS A 39 1.18 -29.23 -15.09
CA LYS A 39 2.37 -29.64 -15.89
C LYS A 39 2.95 -28.44 -16.65
N GLY A 40 4.23 -28.15 -16.42
CA GLY A 40 5.03 -27.19 -17.20
C GLY A 40 5.94 -27.92 -18.19
N LYS A 41 6.25 -27.28 -19.33
CA LYS A 41 7.18 -27.79 -20.35
C LYS A 41 8.19 -26.72 -20.80
N LYS A 42 9.45 -27.18 -20.80
CA LYS A 42 10.70 -26.83 -21.52
C LYS A 42 11.02 -25.38 -21.95
N ARG A 43 12.23 -24.95 -21.56
CA ARG A 43 12.98 -23.76 -22.01
C ARG A 43 13.84 -24.09 -23.23
N ASP A 44 13.91 -23.13 -24.14
CA ASP A 44 15.00 -22.98 -25.11
C ASP A 44 16.11 -22.08 -24.53
N SER A 45 17.37 -22.44 -24.77
CA SER A 45 18.56 -21.73 -24.33
C SER A 45 19.18 -20.95 -25.48
N ALA A 46 19.22 -19.62 -25.38
CA ALA A 46 20.05 -18.77 -26.24
C ALA A 46 21.45 -18.61 -25.63
N GLN A 47 22.49 -18.90 -26.41
CA GLN A 47 23.90 -18.69 -26.07
C GLN A 47 24.27 -17.20 -26.08
N ALA A 48 25.09 -16.76 -25.11
CA ALA A 48 25.66 -15.41 -25.08
C ALA A 48 27.03 -15.38 -25.79
N GLN A 49 27.27 -14.38 -26.65
CA GLN A 49 28.57 -14.08 -27.29
C GLN A 49 29.28 -12.93 -26.55
N GLY A 50 30.61 -13.01 -26.37
CA GLY A 50 31.45 -11.92 -25.80
C GLY A 50 31.72 -10.77 -26.79
N GLY A 51 32.21 -9.61 -26.30
CA GLY A 51 32.42 -8.39 -27.11
C GLY A 51 33.54 -7.44 -26.64
N ILE A 52 33.69 -6.28 -27.30
CA ILE A 52 34.63 -5.18 -26.95
C ILE A 52 33.86 -4.06 -26.23
N ILE A 53 34.39 -3.56 -25.12
CA ILE A 53 33.79 -2.46 -24.35
C ILE A 53 34.66 -1.22 -24.43
N SER A 54 34.07 -0.06 -24.70
CA SER A 54 34.71 1.26 -24.56
C SER A 54 33.93 2.12 -23.58
N TRP A 55 34.61 2.71 -22.60
CA TRP A 55 33.95 3.48 -21.54
C TRP A 55 34.81 4.64 -20.99
N ASN A 56 34.31 5.86 -21.15
CA ASN A 56 34.81 7.01 -20.40
C ASN A 56 34.28 6.97 -18.94
N ILE A 57 35.20 6.78 -17.99
CA ILE A 57 34.91 6.56 -16.57
C ILE A 57 35.04 7.81 -15.68
N ARG A 58 35.57 8.92 -16.22
CA ARG A 58 35.76 10.20 -15.50
C ARG A 58 36.44 10.09 -14.14
N GLY A 59 37.51 9.30 -14.06
CA GLY A 59 38.36 9.09 -12.89
C GLY A 59 38.15 7.74 -12.23
N LEU A 60 39.24 7.02 -11.97
CA LEU A 60 39.28 5.65 -11.42
C LEU A 60 39.88 5.56 -10.00
N GLY A 61 40.17 6.70 -9.36
CA GLY A 61 40.79 6.76 -8.04
C GLY A 61 39.94 6.17 -6.89
N GLY A 62 38.61 6.23 -6.99
CA GLY A 62 37.71 5.79 -5.93
C GLY A 62 37.35 4.29 -5.98
N LEU A 63 37.39 3.62 -4.83
CA LEU A 63 37.05 2.20 -4.65
C LEU A 63 35.68 1.80 -5.21
N VAL A 64 34.67 2.68 -5.12
CA VAL A 64 33.31 2.41 -5.62
C VAL A 64 33.30 2.27 -7.14
N LYS A 65 33.99 3.16 -7.86
CA LYS A 65 34.05 3.10 -9.33
C LYS A 65 34.82 1.89 -9.83
N ARG A 66 35.91 1.51 -9.14
CA ARG A 66 36.66 0.28 -9.45
C ARG A 66 35.76 -0.96 -9.33
N LYS A 67 34.91 -1.02 -8.30
CA LYS A 67 33.92 -2.10 -8.14
C LYS A 67 32.87 -2.12 -9.26
N GLU A 68 32.43 -0.97 -9.75
CA GLU A 68 31.48 -0.91 -10.89
C GLU A 68 32.13 -1.37 -12.20
N VAL A 69 33.39 -1.00 -12.46
CA VAL A 69 34.13 -1.49 -13.63
C VAL A 69 34.32 -3.00 -13.53
N ASN A 70 34.72 -3.52 -12.36
CA ASN A 70 34.87 -4.95 -12.14
C ASN A 70 33.55 -5.73 -12.31
N LYS A 71 32.46 -5.16 -11.80
CA LYS A 71 31.12 -5.71 -12.00
C LYS A 71 30.75 -5.74 -13.49
N LEU A 72 31.01 -4.67 -14.24
CA LEU A 72 30.76 -4.63 -15.69
C LEU A 72 31.54 -5.71 -16.44
N VAL A 73 32.84 -5.85 -16.17
CA VAL A 73 33.71 -6.87 -16.79
C VAL A 73 33.16 -8.27 -16.50
N ARG A 74 32.77 -8.55 -15.25
CA ARG A 74 32.17 -9.84 -14.88
C ARG A 74 30.81 -10.10 -15.53
N ASP A 75 29.97 -9.08 -15.66
CA ASP A 75 28.60 -9.23 -16.15
C ASP A 75 28.58 -9.44 -17.67
N GLN A 76 29.48 -8.76 -18.40
CA GLN A 76 29.53 -8.76 -19.88
C GLN A 76 30.55 -9.74 -20.46
N ASN A 77 31.50 -10.24 -19.66
CA ASN A 77 32.59 -11.11 -20.09
C ASN A 77 33.28 -10.66 -21.40
N PRO A 78 33.79 -9.42 -21.45
CA PRO A 78 34.36 -8.85 -22.67
C PRO A 78 35.74 -9.43 -22.99
N PHE A 79 36.10 -9.43 -24.28
CA PHE A 79 37.45 -9.78 -24.73
C PHE A 79 38.45 -8.64 -24.52
N VAL A 80 37.97 -7.39 -24.67
CA VAL A 80 38.79 -6.16 -24.55
C VAL A 80 37.97 -5.06 -23.89
N VAL A 81 38.58 -4.32 -22.96
CA VAL A 81 38.00 -3.13 -22.32
C VAL A 81 38.93 -1.93 -22.52
N CYS A 82 38.40 -0.88 -23.14
CA CYS A 82 39.06 0.41 -23.35
C CYS A 82 38.45 1.44 -22.39
N LEU A 83 39.25 1.97 -21.46
CA LEU A 83 38.85 2.98 -20.49
C LEU A 83 39.48 4.33 -20.83
N GLN A 84 38.66 5.39 -20.79
CA GLN A 84 39.10 6.78 -20.99
C GLN A 84 38.88 7.64 -19.74
N GLU A 85 39.67 8.72 -19.63
CA GLU A 85 39.64 9.68 -18.53
C GLU A 85 39.88 9.01 -17.16
N THR A 86 40.89 8.13 -17.07
CA THR A 86 41.17 7.37 -15.85
C THR A 86 41.66 8.24 -14.70
N LYS A 87 42.26 9.41 -14.98
CA LYS A 87 42.85 10.35 -14.00
C LYS A 87 43.89 9.69 -13.09
N LEU A 88 44.58 8.70 -13.62
CA LEU A 88 45.64 7.98 -12.93
C LEU A 88 47.00 8.34 -13.54
N GLN A 89 47.90 8.84 -12.69
CA GLN A 89 49.28 9.14 -13.08
C GLN A 89 50.13 7.85 -13.17
N THR A 90 49.79 6.83 -12.40
CA THR A 90 50.41 5.51 -12.41
C THR A 90 49.34 4.42 -12.47
N CYS A 91 49.61 3.36 -13.20
CA CYS A 91 48.74 2.18 -13.28
C CYS A 91 49.57 0.93 -12.95
N GLU A 92 49.22 0.28 -11.83
CA GLU A 92 49.91 -0.92 -11.33
C GLU A 92 49.12 -2.19 -11.67
N ASP A 93 49.80 -3.33 -11.78
CA ASP A 93 49.18 -4.64 -12.05
C ASP A 93 48.07 -4.98 -11.05
N PHE A 94 48.25 -4.61 -9.78
CA PHE A 94 47.24 -4.82 -8.73
C PHE A 94 45.94 -4.05 -9.04
N LEU A 95 46.04 -2.85 -9.59
CA LEU A 95 44.88 -2.07 -9.99
C LEU A 95 44.16 -2.77 -11.15
N CYS A 96 44.87 -3.18 -12.20
CA CYS A 96 44.29 -3.88 -13.35
C CYS A 96 43.63 -5.21 -12.92
N SER A 97 44.27 -5.96 -12.03
CA SER A 97 43.71 -7.18 -11.43
C SER A 97 42.43 -6.89 -10.64
N SER A 98 42.36 -5.76 -9.94
CA SER A 98 41.14 -5.36 -9.22
C SER A 98 39.98 -4.99 -10.16
N LEU A 99 40.28 -4.57 -11.39
CA LEU A 99 39.30 -4.22 -12.42
C LEU A 99 38.88 -5.45 -13.22
N TRP A 100 39.82 -6.30 -13.63
CA TRP A 100 39.57 -7.45 -14.48
C TRP A 100 39.10 -8.70 -13.71
N GLY A 101 39.66 -8.93 -12.52
CA GLY A 101 39.47 -10.14 -11.73
C GLY A 101 40.67 -11.08 -11.80
N ASN A 102 40.47 -12.34 -11.40
CA ASN A 102 41.53 -13.35 -11.27
C ASN A 102 41.89 -14.07 -12.59
N SER A 103 41.30 -13.69 -13.72
CA SER A 103 41.64 -14.25 -15.03
C SER A 103 42.94 -13.66 -15.57
N PRO A 104 43.71 -14.43 -16.36
CA PRO A 104 44.92 -13.93 -17.01
C PRO A 104 44.55 -12.78 -17.95
N HIS A 105 45.23 -11.65 -17.80
CA HIS A 105 44.96 -10.45 -18.59
C HIS A 105 46.26 -9.70 -18.89
N ALA A 106 46.26 -8.99 -20.00
CA ALA A 106 47.30 -8.03 -20.36
C ALA A 106 46.69 -6.64 -20.40
N PHE A 107 47.49 -5.62 -20.08
CA PHE A 107 47.05 -4.25 -20.14
C PHE A 107 48.15 -3.32 -20.67
N SER A 108 47.72 -2.21 -21.24
CA SER A 108 48.59 -1.09 -21.60
C SER A 108 47.90 0.20 -21.17
N TYR A 109 48.68 1.22 -20.82
CA TYR A 109 48.12 2.47 -20.33
C TYR A 109 48.93 3.69 -20.74
N ARG A 110 48.25 4.84 -20.76
CA ARG A 110 48.83 6.16 -20.88
C ARG A 110 48.50 6.96 -19.61
N PRO A 111 49.48 7.54 -18.91
CA PRO A 111 49.24 8.29 -17.67
C PRO A 111 48.43 9.57 -17.93
N SER A 112 47.66 9.99 -16.92
CA SER A 112 46.98 11.29 -16.94
C SER A 112 47.94 12.44 -16.65
N VAL A 113 47.70 13.61 -17.24
CA VAL A 113 48.43 14.85 -16.91
C VAL A 113 47.56 15.65 -15.93
N GLY A 114 47.99 15.73 -14.67
CA GLY A 114 47.20 16.34 -13.60
C GLY A 114 45.86 15.63 -13.39
N ALA A 115 44.74 16.37 -13.39
CA ALA A 115 43.39 15.83 -13.24
C ALA A 115 42.70 15.48 -14.58
N SER A 116 43.45 15.48 -15.69
CA SER A 116 42.94 15.39 -17.05
C SER A 116 43.52 14.18 -17.81
N GLY A 117 42.66 13.45 -18.50
CA GLY A 117 43.03 12.34 -19.36
C GLY A 117 43.36 11.03 -18.62
N GLY A 118 44.20 10.22 -19.24
CA GLY A 118 44.52 8.85 -18.83
C GLY A 118 43.73 7.82 -19.62
N LEU A 119 44.44 6.86 -20.24
CA LEU A 119 43.87 5.78 -21.05
C LEU A 119 44.36 4.44 -20.48
N ILE A 120 43.48 3.45 -20.41
CA ILE A 120 43.85 2.07 -20.07
C ILE A 120 43.13 1.15 -21.05
N THR A 121 43.84 0.21 -21.65
CA THR A 121 43.23 -0.90 -22.42
C THR A 121 43.63 -2.21 -21.75
N ILE A 122 42.65 -3.05 -21.42
CA ILE A 122 42.85 -4.37 -20.80
C ILE A 122 42.24 -5.43 -21.73
N CYS A 123 42.92 -6.56 -21.93
CA CYS A 123 42.43 -7.68 -22.73
C CYS A 123 42.58 -9.02 -22.00
N ASP A 124 41.75 -9.99 -22.39
CA ASP A 124 41.88 -11.38 -21.96
C ASP A 124 43.04 -12.05 -22.68
N SER A 125 44.09 -12.45 -21.95
CA SER A 125 45.27 -13.09 -22.53
C SER A 125 45.00 -14.52 -23.04
N ALA A 126 43.86 -15.12 -22.69
CA ALA A 126 43.46 -16.44 -23.24
C ALA A 126 42.74 -16.32 -24.59
N GLU A 127 42.11 -15.18 -24.87
CA GLU A 127 41.27 -14.97 -26.07
C GLU A 127 41.94 -14.07 -27.10
N VAL A 128 42.87 -13.19 -26.69
CA VAL A 128 43.54 -12.23 -27.56
C VAL A 128 45.06 -12.29 -27.34
N GLU A 129 45.79 -12.67 -28.39
CA GLU A 129 47.26 -12.61 -28.42
C GLU A 129 47.70 -11.23 -28.91
N VAL A 130 48.67 -10.62 -28.23
CA VAL A 130 49.04 -9.21 -28.42
C VAL A 130 50.53 -9.12 -28.65
N TRP A 131 50.93 -8.53 -29.77
CA TRP A 131 52.34 -8.39 -30.13
C TRP A 131 52.86 -6.95 -30.08
N SER A 132 52.00 -5.93 -30.11
CA SER A 132 52.42 -4.52 -30.02
C SER A 132 51.34 -3.63 -29.42
N THR A 133 51.77 -2.66 -28.61
CA THR A 133 50.94 -1.55 -28.13
C THR A 133 51.69 -0.24 -28.30
N GLU A 134 51.04 0.78 -28.87
CA GLU A 134 51.66 2.09 -29.13
C GLU A 134 50.84 3.21 -28.49
N SER A 135 51.47 4.07 -27.69
CA SER A 135 50.82 5.24 -27.09
C SER A 135 51.37 6.53 -27.68
N ARG A 136 50.62 7.20 -28.57
CA ARG A 136 50.99 8.49 -29.18
C ARG A 136 49.76 9.36 -29.41
N ASN A 137 49.92 10.69 -29.44
CA ASN A 137 48.93 11.67 -29.91
C ASN A 137 47.48 11.40 -29.45
N HIS A 138 47.20 11.35 -28.14
CA HIS A 138 45.87 11.10 -27.58
C HIS A 138 45.22 9.73 -27.84
N VAL A 139 45.97 8.79 -28.42
CA VAL A 139 45.51 7.43 -28.75
C VAL A 139 46.41 6.38 -28.08
N LEU A 140 45.79 5.30 -27.65
CA LEU A 140 46.46 4.07 -27.23
C LEU A 140 46.07 2.96 -28.21
N TRP A 141 47.01 2.56 -29.05
CA TRP A 141 46.86 1.49 -30.03
C TRP A 141 47.19 0.14 -29.44
N TYR A 142 46.43 -0.85 -29.89
CA TYR A 142 46.52 -2.24 -29.49
C TYR A 142 46.49 -3.12 -30.74
N HIS A 143 47.56 -3.86 -31.01
CA HIS A 143 47.67 -4.75 -32.16
C HIS A 143 47.76 -6.20 -31.70
N GLY A 144 46.83 -7.02 -32.17
CA GLY A 144 46.76 -8.42 -31.76
C GLY A 144 45.92 -9.27 -32.70
N ARG A 145 45.71 -10.53 -32.29
CA ARG A 145 44.93 -11.54 -33.00
C ARG A 145 44.06 -12.32 -32.03
N PHE A 146 42.82 -12.58 -32.41
CA PHE A 146 41.95 -13.45 -31.64
C PHE A 146 42.42 -14.90 -31.76
N THR A 147 42.67 -15.57 -30.63
CA THR A 147 43.27 -16.91 -30.60
C THR A 147 42.36 -17.98 -31.23
N LYS A 148 41.03 -17.81 -31.11
CA LYS A 148 40.04 -18.76 -31.65
C LYS A 148 39.74 -18.60 -33.14
N SER A 149 39.70 -17.37 -33.65
CA SER A 149 39.37 -17.10 -35.06
C SER A 149 40.60 -16.91 -35.94
N GLY A 150 41.76 -16.64 -35.35
CA GLY A 150 42.99 -16.31 -36.08
C GLY A 150 42.96 -14.93 -36.76
N GLU A 151 41.91 -14.13 -36.55
CA GLU A 151 41.76 -12.81 -37.18
C GLU A 151 42.62 -11.75 -36.48
N GLU A 152 43.41 -11.01 -37.26
CA GLU A 152 44.16 -9.85 -36.78
C GLU A 152 43.25 -8.63 -36.60
N ILE A 153 43.37 -7.96 -35.44
CA ILE A 153 42.63 -6.74 -35.12
C ILE A 153 43.57 -5.67 -34.57
N SER A 154 43.35 -4.42 -35.01
CA SER A 154 43.96 -3.23 -34.42
C SER A 154 42.89 -2.39 -33.74
N ILE A 155 43.06 -2.12 -32.44
CA ILE A 155 42.11 -1.34 -31.64
C ILE A 155 42.77 -0.02 -31.24
N ALA A 156 42.12 1.10 -31.57
CA ALA A 156 42.52 2.44 -31.16
C ALA A 156 41.61 2.93 -30.03
N ASN A 157 42.17 3.06 -28.82
CA ASN A 157 41.50 3.68 -27.68
C ASN A 157 41.81 5.20 -27.68
N VAL A 158 40.82 6.03 -28.01
CA VAL A 158 40.99 7.46 -28.28
C VAL A 158 40.44 8.33 -27.14
N TYR A 159 41.18 9.36 -26.74
CA TYR A 159 40.66 10.47 -25.92
C TYR A 159 41.02 11.80 -26.57
N ALA A 160 40.19 12.24 -27.51
CA ALA A 160 40.45 13.37 -28.38
C ALA A 160 40.53 14.70 -27.59
N PRO A 161 41.37 15.66 -28.02
CA PRO A 161 41.46 16.97 -27.39
C PRO A 161 40.16 17.78 -27.57
N TYR A 162 39.97 18.81 -26.76
CA TYR A 162 38.80 19.69 -26.88
C TYR A 162 38.96 20.74 -27.98
N GLU A 163 40.19 21.23 -28.19
CA GLU A 163 40.50 22.30 -29.15
C GLU A 163 40.32 21.83 -30.59
N ALA A 164 39.70 22.67 -31.43
CA ALA A 164 39.34 22.31 -32.80
C ALA A 164 40.57 21.99 -33.67
N GLY A 165 41.63 22.79 -33.58
CA GLY A 165 42.88 22.55 -34.31
C GLY A 165 43.55 21.23 -33.93
N ALA A 166 43.66 20.96 -32.63
CA ALA A 166 44.24 19.70 -32.13
C ALA A 166 43.38 18.47 -32.47
N LYS A 167 42.05 18.62 -32.61
CA LYS A 167 41.18 17.55 -33.11
C LYS A 167 41.42 17.26 -34.59
N GLN A 168 41.60 18.29 -35.40
CA GLN A 168 41.87 18.12 -36.83
C GLN A 168 43.21 17.40 -37.05
N GLU A 169 44.26 17.81 -36.34
CA GLU A 169 45.56 17.13 -36.36
C GLU A 169 45.43 15.65 -35.94
N LEU A 170 44.61 15.35 -34.92
CA LEU A 170 44.32 13.98 -34.52
C LEU A 170 43.64 13.16 -35.62
N TRP A 171 42.69 13.73 -36.36
CA TRP A 171 42.02 13.04 -37.48
C TRP A 171 42.99 12.76 -38.62
N GLU A 172 43.87 13.70 -38.96
CA GLU A 172 44.91 13.52 -39.98
C GLU A 172 45.89 12.40 -39.57
N VAL A 173 46.37 12.42 -38.33
CA VAL A 173 47.27 11.38 -37.79
C VAL A 173 46.60 10.00 -37.77
N LEU A 174 45.35 9.91 -37.31
CA LEU A 174 44.60 8.65 -37.31
C LEU A 174 44.38 8.13 -38.72
N THR A 175 44.07 9.00 -39.68
CA THR A 175 43.88 8.63 -41.09
C THR A 175 45.14 8.02 -41.68
N VAL A 176 46.29 8.67 -41.49
CA VAL A 176 47.58 8.14 -41.96
C VAL A 176 47.88 6.78 -41.35
N GLN A 177 47.63 6.60 -40.04
CA GLN A 177 47.88 5.32 -39.39
C GLN A 177 46.92 4.22 -39.84
N ILE A 178 45.62 4.51 -39.99
CA ILE A 178 44.62 3.55 -40.50
C ILE A 178 45.00 3.10 -41.91
N GLN A 179 45.38 4.04 -42.78
CA GLN A 179 45.80 3.75 -44.15
C GLN A 179 47.09 2.91 -44.20
N THR A 180 48.04 3.16 -43.28
CA THR A 180 49.30 2.41 -43.18
C THR A 180 49.08 0.95 -42.74
N LEU A 181 48.01 0.68 -41.98
CA LEU A 181 47.66 -0.69 -41.54
C LEU A 181 47.08 -1.56 -42.68
N GLY A 182 46.76 -0.99 -43.85
CA GLY A 182 46.29 -1.71 -45.04
C GLY A 182 44.93 -2.37 -44.84
N ARG A 183 44.73 -3.58 -45.39
CA ARG A 183 43.46 -4.36 -45.29
C ARG A 183 43.22 -5.02 -43.91
N ARG A 184 43.93 -4.61 -42.86
CA ARG A 184 43.70 -5.13 -41.50
C ARG A 184 42.41 -4.58 -40.92
N ARG A 185 41.73 -5.37 -40.06
CA ARG A 185 40.52 -4.89 -39.37
C ARG A 185 40.89 -3.90 -38.28
N VAL A 186 40.33 -2.70 -38.37
CA VAL A 186 40.55 -1.62 -37.40
C VAL A 186 39.26 -1.33 -36.65
N CYS A 187 39.37 -1.21 -35.32
CA CYS A 187 38.29 -0.75 -34.45
C CYS A 187 38.75 0.53 -33.73
N VAL A 188 38.10 1.65 -34.01
CA VAL A 188 38.40 2.93 -33.34
C VAL A 188 37.29 3.20 -32.33
N CYS A 189 37.66 3.34 -31.05
CA CYS A 189 36.69 3.54 -29.98
C CYS A 189 37.23 4.50 -28.91
N GLY A 190 36.33 5.22 -28.22
CA GLY A 190 36.73 6.10 -27.13
C GLY A 190 35.91 7.37 -27.06
N ASP A 191 36.49 8.42 -26.48
CA ASP A 191 35.88 9.74 -26.38
C ASP A 191 36.46 10.67 -27.44
N PHE A 192 35.68 10.92 -28.49
CA PHE A 192 36.11 11.71 -29.64
C PHE A 192 35.90 13.22 -29.45
N ASN A 193 35.22 13.66 -28.38
CA ASN A 193 34.87 15.08 -28.16
C ASN A 193 34.25 15.77 -29.41
N ALA A 194 33.58 14.99 -30.28
CA ALA A 194 32.91 15.37 -31.51
C ALA A 194 31.59 14.60 -31.61
N VAL A 195 30.66 15.09 -32.43
CA VAL A 195 29.35 14.44 -32.67
C VAL A 195 29.13 14.30 -34.17
N ARG A 196 28.36 13.29 -34.59
CA ARG A 196 28.05 13.06 -36.00
C ARG A 196 26.92 13.95 -36.49
N CYS A 197 25.93 14.13 -35.63
CA CYS A 197 24.76 14.95 -35.90
C CYS A 197 24.63 16.03 -34.81
N VAL A 198 24.15 17.21 -35.20
CA VAL A 198 23.99 18.34 -34.27
C VAL A 198 22.95 18.01 -33.19
N GLU A 199 22.00 17.14 -33.51
CA GLU A 199 20.93 16.63 -32.65
C GLU A 199 21.44 15.78 -31.47
N GLU A 200 22.67 15.27 -31.54
CA GLU A 200 23.28 14.44 -30.49
C GLU A 200 23.77 15.28 -29.28
N ARG A 201 23.70 16.62 -29.38
CA ARG A 201 24.00 17.59 -28.31
C ARG A 201 22.77 18.40 -27.88
N ARG A 202 22.61 18.59 -26.56
CA ARG A 202 21.60 19.53 -26.00
C ARG A 202 22.26 20.59 -25.10
N SER A 203 22.24 21.84 -25.57
CA SER A 203 22.69 23.05 -24.84
C SER A 203 21.53 24.04 -24.66
N PRO A 204 21.31 24.62 -23.46
CA PRO A 204 20.31 25.67 -23.25
C PRO A 204 20.70 27.05 -23.82
N SER A 205 22.00 27.29 -24.04
CA SER A 205 22.53 28.59 -24.47
C SER A 205 22.62 28.64 -26.00
N GLY A 206 21.88 29.54 -26.65
CA GLY A 206 21.91 29.78 -28.11
C GLY A 206 23.22 30.38 -28.65
N GLY A 207 24.37 30.05 -28.07
CA GLY A 207 25.68 30.43 -28.61
C GLY A 207 26.07 29.55 -29.81
N HIS A 208 26.98 30.08 -30.64
CA HIS A 208 27.56 29.40 -31.81
C HIS A 208 27.85 27.92 -31.52
N ARG A 209 27.15 27.02 -32.21
CA ARG A 209 27.41 25.58 -32.13
C ARG A 209 28.72 25.32 -32.88
N PRO A 210 29.74 24.70 -32.25
CA PRO A 210 30.93 24.27 -32.99
C PRO A 210 30.52 23.37 -34.16
N LEU A 211 31.00 23.64 -35.38
CA LEU A 211 30.76 22.83 -36.58
C LEU A 211 31.69 21.60 -36.60
N ASP A 212 31.90 20.95 -35.45
CA ASP A 212 32.85 19.83 -35.32
C ASP A 212 32.33 18.51 -35.92
N HIS A 213 31.05 18.44 -36.30
CA HIS A 213 30.46 17.31 -37.01
C HIS A 213 30.94 17.15 -38.46
N ILE A 214 31.26 18.26 -39.14
CA ILE A 214 31.73 18.23 -40.53
C ILE A 214 33.09 17.51 -40.63
N PRO A 215 34.17 17.98 -39.97
CA PRO A 215 35.48 17.31 -40.08
C PRO A 215 35.47 15.89 -39.50
N PHE A 216 34.59 15.59 -38.54
CA PHE A 216 34.46 14.26 -37.96
C PHE A 216 33.76 13.26 -38.91
N ASN A 217 32.71 13.69 -39.62
CA ASN A 217 32.09 12.87 -40.66
C ASN A 217 33.04 12.66 -41.86
N CYS A 218 33.79 13.69 -42.28
CA CYS A 218 34.85 13.54 -43.29
C CYS A 218 35.86 12.47 -42.87
N PHE A 219 36.37 12.51 -41.63
CA PHE A 219 37.28 11.48 -41.11
C PHE A 219 36.71 10.05 -41.19
N ILE A 220 35.43 9.87 -40.84
CA ILE A 220 34.75 8.56 -40.91
C ILE A 220 34.66 8.08 -42.37
N GLU A 221 34.27 8.97 -43.28
CA GLU A 221 34.10 8.69 -44.71
C GLU A 221 35.44 8.39 -45.39
N ASP A 222 36.46 9.23 -45.17
CA ASP A 222 37.80 9.11 -45.76
C ASP A 222 38.52 7.80 -45.37
N ASN A 223 38.15 7.24 -44.22
CA ASN A 223 38.70 5.98 -43.71
C ASN A 223 37.75 4.78 -43.88
N THR A 224 36.62 4.94 -44.57
CA THR A 224 35.60 3.90 -44.78
C THR A 224 35.12 3.24 -43.47
N LEU A 225 35.10 3.99 -42.38
CA LEU A 225 34.72 3.48 -41.07
C LEU A 225 33.20 3.29 -40.97
N ILE A 226 32.78 2.14 -40.44
CA ILE A 226 31.38 1.87 -40.15
C ILE A 226 31.11 2.27 -38.71
N ASP A 227 30.15 3.17 -38.54
CA ASP A 227 29.68 3.57 -37.23
C ASP A 227 28.65 2.60 -36.67
N LEU A 228 28.91 2.14 -35.46
CA LEU A 228 28.04 1.22 -34.75
C LEU A 228 27.00 2.06 -34.00
N LEU A 229 25.74 1.99 -34.44
CA LEU A 229 24.64 2.78 -33.87
C LEU A 229 24.60 2.69 -32.33
N LEU A 230 24.45 3.84 -31.68
CA LEU A 230 24.33 3.96 -30.23
C LEU A 230 23.08 3.21 -29.71
N GLY A 231 23.30 2.05 -29.08
CA GLY A 231 22.29 1.38 -28.27
C GLY A 231 22.20 2.02 -26.88
N GLY A 232 21.19 2.86 -26.63
CA GLY A 232 20.91 3.36 -25.27
C GLY A 232 20.45 4.83 -25.18
N ARG A 233 21.28 5.68 -24.56
CA ARG A 233 20.89 7.06 -24.17
C ARG A 233 20.76 7.98 -25.40
N LYS A 234 19.73 8.83 -25.40
CA LYS A 234 19.38 9.73 -26.54
C LYS A 234 20.37 10.88 -26.82
N PHE A 235 21.34 11.18 -25.94
CA PHE A 235 22.25 12.32 -26.10
C PHE A 235 23.67 11.99 -25.63
N MET A 236 24.69 12.47 -26.36
CA MET A 236 26.11 12.31 -26.00
C MET A 236 26.60 13.39 -25.01
N TRP A 237 25.94 14.54 -24.94
CA TRP A 237 26.28 15.62 -24.00
C TRP A 237 25.05 16.42 -23.54
N PHE A 238 24.94 16.68 -22.23
CA PHE A 238 23.84 17.43 -21.59
C PHE A 238 24.36 18.43 -20.56
N LYS A 239 24.08 19.73 -20.76
CA LYS A 239 24.29 20.78 -19.75
C LYS A 239 22.99 20.96 -18.95
N GLY A 240 23.06 20.70 -17.65
CA GLY A 240 21.91 20.77 -16.75
C GLY A 240 21.23 22.14 -16.74
N ASP A 241 19.90 22.10 -16.69
CA ASP A 241 19.00 23.25 -16.53
C ASP A 241 19.36 24.09 -15.30
N GLU A 242 19.07 25.39 -15.29
CA GLU A 242 19.33 26.27 -14.13
C GLU A 242 18.63 25.74 -12.87
N LYS A 243 17.43 25.19 -13.02
CA LYS A 243 16.70 24.49 -11.95
C LYS A 243 17.51 23.34 -11.34
N LEU A 244 18.16 22.51 -12.16
CA LEU A 244 18.99 21.39 -11.67
C LEU A 244 20.21 21.88 -10.91
N LYS A 245 20.79 23.03 -11.28
CA LYS A 245 21.88 23.64 -10.52
C LYS A 245 21.41 24.13 -9.16
N MET A 246 20.25 24.80 -9.08
CA MET A 246 19.67 25.25 -7.81
C MET A 246 19.38 24.08 -6.87
N ILE A 247 18.72 23.02 -7.38
CA ILE A 247 18.44 21.79 -6.62
C ILE A 247 19.75 21.16 -6.13
N LYS A 248 20.79 21.10 -6.96
CA LYS A 248 22.10 20.55 -6.57
C LYS A 248 22.74 21.35 -5.43
N THR A 249 22.65 22.68 -5.46
CA THR A 249 23.17 23.55 -4.40
C THR A 249 22.40 23.36 -3.10
N ALA A 250 21.07 23.32 -3.17
CA ALA A 250 20.23 23.09 -2.00
C ALA A 250 20.41 21.67 -1.41
N LEU A 251 20.59 20.64 -2.24
CA LEU A 251 20.94 19.29 -1.79
C LEU A 251 22.28 19.25 -1.05
N LYS A 252 23.29 20.00 -1.52
CA LYS A 252 24.57 20.12 -0.81
C LYS A 252 24.36 20.76 0.57
N TYR A 253 23.62 21.86 0.63
CA TYR A 253 23.30 22.54 1.90
C TYR A 253 22.56 21.60 2.86
N TRP A 254 21.54 20.89 2.38
CA TRP A 254 20.80 19.90 3.17
C TRP A 254 21.71 18.79 3.71
N HIS A 255 22.58 18.23 2.87
CA HIS A 255 23.52 17.15 3.24
C HIS A 255 24.47 17.57 4.37
N THR A 256 25.05 18.78 4.27
CA THR A 256 25.92 19.34 5.30
C THR A 256 25.20 19.50 6.64
N ASN A 257 23.96 19.98 6.64
CA ASN A 257 23.20 20.24 7.87
C ASN A 257 22.60 18.99 8.52
N HIS A 258 22.25 17.98 7.74
CA HIS A 258 21.46 16.83 8.22
C HIS A 258 22.25 15.53 8.38
N THR A 259 23.39 15.34 7.70
CA THR A 259 24.03 14.00 7.63
C THR A 259 25.52 13.97 8.00
N GLN A 260 26.27 15.06 7.82
CA GLN A 260 27.72 15.05 8.08
C GLN A 260 28.11 15.14 9.57
N ASN A 261 27.24 15.64 10.46
CA ASN A 261 27.57 15.95 11.87
C ASN A 261 26.72 15.20 12.91
N LEU A 262 26.07 14.09 12.56
CA LEU A 262 25.23 13.37 13.53
C LEU A 262 26.03 12.81 14.73
N PRO A 263 27.18 12.13 14.56
CA PRO A 263 27.92 11.55 15.68
C PRO A 263 28.47 12.60 16.65
N SER A 264 28.97 13.72 16.13
CA SER A 264 29.48 14.84 16.93
C SER A 264 28.36 15.57 17.69
N ARG A 265 27.16 15.71 17.08
CA ARG A 265 25.97 16.24 17.76
C ARG A 265 25.48 15.33 18.87
N VAL A 266 25.44 14.02 18.65
CA VAL A 266 25.04 13.01 19.64
C VAL A 266 25.98 13.06 20.84
N GLU A 267 27.29 13.14 20.62
CA GLU A 267 28.27 13.20 21.72
C GLU A 267 28.22 14.53 22.48
N SER A 268 28.03 15.65 21.78
CA SER A 268 27.80 16.96 22.39
C SER A 268 26.51 16.99 23.24
N LEU A 269 25.42 16.38 22.76
CA LEU A 269 24.16 16.28 23.49
C LEU A 269 24.30 15.43 24.75
N LYS A 270 25.02 14.30 24.70
CA LYS A 270 25.31 13.49 25.90
C LYS A 270 26.08 14.29 26.95
N GLY A 271 27.16 14.96 26.54
CA GLY A 271 27.96 15.77 27.47
C GLY A 271 27.15 16.89 28.12
N ARG A 272 26.25 17.52 27.37
CA ARG A 272 25.32 18.54 27.90
C ARG A 272 24.29 17.97 28.87
N LEU A 273 23.71 16.81 28.55
CA LEU A 273 22.78 16.11 29.44
C LEU A 273 23.45 15.73 30.76
N SER A 274 24.63 15.11 30.70
CA SER A 274 25.37 14.72 31.91
C SER A 274 25.75 15.93 32.78
N ASN A 275 26.12 17.06 32.19
CA ASN A 275 26.42 18.28 32.95
C ASN A 275 25.17 18.88 33.60
N LEU A 276 24.02 18.88 32.92
CA LEU A 276 22.78 19.43 33.47
C LEU A 276 22.17 18.50 34.54
N ASP A 277 22.30 17.18 34.38
CA ASP A 277 21.85 16.20 35.39
C ASP A 277 22.71 16.31 36.67
N LEU A 278 24.05 16.38 36.55
CA LEU A 278 24.95 16.60 37.70
C LEU A 278 24.66 17.92 38.44
N LYS A 279 24.42 19.00 37.69
CA LYS A 279 24.06 20.30 38.29
C LYS A 279 22.71 20.28 39.00
N GLY A 280 21.72 19.54 38.49
CA GLY A 280 20.41 19.40 39.11
C GLY A 280 20.43 18.56 40.40
N GLU A 281 21.46 17.73 40.60
CA GLU A 281 21.70 17.01 41.85
C GLU A 281 22.41 17.89 42.90
N GLU A 282 23.20 18.88 42.49
CA GLU A 282 23.96 19.77 43.37
C GLU A 282 23.24 21.10 43.70
N GLU A 283 22.43 21.66 42.79
CA GLU A 283 21.76 22.97 42.93
C GLU A 283 20.36 23.03 42.27
N GLN A 284 19.51 23.99 42.67
CA GLN A 284 18.23 24.26 41.99
C GLN A 284 18.47 24.89 40.61
N LEU A 285 18.04 24.20 39.55
CA LEU A 285 18.15 24.67 38.17
C LEU A 285 17.29 25.93 37.93
N SER A 286 17.84 26.89 37.18
CA SER A 286 17.07 28.06 36.73
C SER A 286 16.02 27.70 35.67
N GLU A 287 15.02 28.56 35.48
CA GLU A 287 13.93 28.34 34.52
C GLU A 287 14.43 28.18 33.07
N ALA A 288 15.50 28.90 32.70
CA ALA A 288 16.15 28.75 31.39
C ALA A 288 16.89 27.41 31.24
N GLU A 289 17.54 26.92 32.30
CA GLU A 289 18.23 25.63 32.32
C GLU A 289 17.24 24.45 32.34
N LEU A 290 16.07 24.61 32.96
CA LEU A 290 14.97 23.63 32.90
C LEU A 290 14.41 23.49 31.48
N VAL A 291 14.21 24.61 30.77
CA VAL A 291 13.81 24.61 29.35
C VAL A 291 14.91 23.95 28.51
N GLU A 292 16.18 24.26 28.75
CA GLU A 292 17.30 23.66 28.05
C GLU A 292 17.44 22.14 28.31
N LEU A 293 17.20 21.69 29.55
CA LEU A 293 17.16 20.28 29.93
C LEU A 293 16.02 19.55 29.21
N HIS A 294 14.83 20.16 29.14
CA HIS A 294 13.69 19.61 28.41
C HIS A 294 13.97 19.52 26.90
N GLU A 295 14.53 20.57 26.29
CA GLU A 295 14.88 20.57 24.87
C GLU A 295 16.01 19.59 24.53
N SER A 296 17.01 19.47 25.39
CA SER A 296 18.14 18.55 25.21
C SER A 296 17.71 17.09 25.40
N ARG A 297 16.83 16.78 26.37
CA ARG A 297 16.17 15.47 26.52
C ARG A 297 15.32 15.12 25.29
N SER A 298 14.53 16.07 24.78
CA SER A 298 13.73 15.90 23.56
C SER A 298 14.60 15.65 22.32
N ARG A 299 15.69 16.40 22.16
CA ARG A 299 16.68 16.19 21.07
C ARG A 299 17.44 14.88 21.23
N TRP A 300 17.81 14.48 22.44
CA TRP A 300 18.44 13.17 22.70
C TRP A 300 17.51 12.01 22.38
N LEU A 301 16.23 12.09 22.76
CA LEU A 301 15.21 11.10 22.36
C LEU A 301 15.07 10.98 20.84
N LYS A 302 15.29 12.08 20.09
CA LYS A 302 15.20 12.12 18.63
C LYS A 302 16.50 11.72 17.92
N GLU A 303 17.66 12.14 18.42
CA GLU A 303 18.98 12.02 17.76
C GLU A 303 19.87 10.92 18.38
N GLY A 304 19.74 10.65 19.68
CA GLY A 304 20.57 9.68 20.41
C GLY A 304 20.28 8.22 20.05
N ASP A 305 19.03 7.90 19.69
CA ASP A 305 18.65 6.58 19.15
C ASP A 305 18.69 6.51 17.61
N ALA A 306 18.93 7.65 16.93
CA ALA A 306 19.10 7.67 15.48
C ALA A 306 20.41 6.96 15.10
N ASN A 307 20.29 5.92 14.25
CA ASN A 307 21.44 5.15 13.76
C ASN A 307 22.17 4.30 14.84
N SER A 308 21.46 3.83 15.85
CA SER A 308 22.03 2.95 16.89
C SER A 308 22.47 1.57 16.34
N LYS A 309 23.39 0.88 17.06
CA LYS A 309 23.76 -0.53 16.79
C LYS A 309 22.52 -1.43 16.67
N TYR A 310 21.45 -1.10 17.40
CA TYR A 310 20.16 -1.77 17.29
C TYR A 310 19.58 -1.70 15.87
N PHE A 311 19.42 -0.51 15.28
CA PHE A 311 18.86 -0.37 13.94
C PHE A 311 19.73 -1.04 12.87
N HIS A 312 21.06 -0.95 12.99
CA HIS A 312 21.98 -1.67 12.11
C HIS A 312 21.85 -3.20 12.24
N SER A 313 21.73 -3.72 13.47
CA SER A 313 21.52 -5.15 13.72
C SER A 313 20.17 -5.63 13.18
N VAL A 314 19.10 -4.85 13.37
CA VAL A 314 17.77 -5.12 12.80
C VAL A 314 17.81 -5.11 11.28
N LEU A 315 18.50 -4.14 10.67
CA LEU A 315 18.67 -4.08 9.21
C LEU A 315 19.48 -5.27 8.69
N ALA A 316 20.57 -5.64 9.37
CA ALA A 316 21.38 -6.80 8.99
C ALA A 316 20.59 -8.12 9.12
N SER A 317 19.83 -8.28 10.21
CA SER A 317 18.94 -9.43 10.42
C SER A 317 17.85 -9.50 9.36
N ARG A 318 17.16 -8.39 9.07
CA ARG A 318 16.17 -8.31 7.98
C ARG A 318 16.79 -8.57 6.61
N ARG A 319 18.00 -8.08 6.34
CA ARG A 319 18.72 -8.38 5.09
C ARG A 319 18.99 -9.88 4.95
N ARG A 320 19.42 -10.56 6.01
CA ARG A 320 19.61 -12.01 6.01
C ARG A 320 18.29 -12.75 5.79
N GLY A 321 17.23 -12.37 6.53
CA GLY A 321 15.92 -13.02 6.41
C GLY A 321 15.19 -12.77 5.09
N ASN A 322 15.45 -11.63 4.44
CA ASN A 322 14.85 -11.28 3.14
C ASN A 322 15.73 -11.70 1.94
N ALA A 323 16.96 -12.17 2.19
CA ALA A 323 17.83 -12.61 1.12
C ALA A 323 17.31 -13.92 0.53
N ILE A 324 17.08 -13.92 -0.78
CA ILE A 324 16.71 -15.11 -1.53
C ILE A 324 18.01 -15.82 -1.93
N SER A 325 18.41 -16.82 -1.14
CA SER A 325 19.59 -17.66 -1.39
C SER A 325 19.27 -18.84 -2.30
N SER A 326 18.07 -19.42 -2.15
CA SER A 326 17.59 -20.56 -2.92
C SER A 326 16.06 -20.50 -3.07
N ILE A 327 15.55 -21.10 -4.15
CA ILE A 327 14.11 -21.24 -4.43
C ILE A 327 13.84 -22.63 -4.98
N GLN A 328 12.74 -23.26 -4.57
CA GLN A 328 12.25 -24.50 -5.15
C GLN A 328 11.25 -24.23 -6.28
N GLU A 329 11.52 -24.78 -7.46
CA GLU A 329 10.61 -24.79 -8.61
C GLU A 329 10.54 -26.20 -9.21
N GLY A 330 9.33 -26.74 -9.38
CA GLY A 330 9.14 -28.08 -9.98
C GLY A 330 9.80 -29.24 -9.23
N GLY A 331 10.05 -29.11 -7.93
CA GLY A 331 10.75 -30.10 -7.10
C GLY A 331 12.27 -29.99 -7.14
N VAL A 332 12.84 -29.03 -7.88
CA VAL A 332 14.28 -28.77 -7.94
C VAL A 332 14.63 -27.51 -7.15
N THR A 333 15.64 -27.59 -6.30
CA THR A 333 16.20 -26.42 -5.60
C THR A 333 17.16 -25.70 -6.54
N LEU A 334 16.87 -24.44 -6.80
CA LEU A 334 17.70 -23.55 -7.60
C LEU A 334 18.51 -22.64 -6.68
N GLU A 335 19.81 -22.60 -6.94
CA GLU A 335 20.77 -21.80 -6.20
C GLU A 335 21.55 -20.87 -7.15
N GLY A 336 22.04 -19.76 -6.60
CA GLY A 336 22.82 -18.78 -7.36
C GLY A 336 21.98 -17.68 -8.03
N VAL A 337 22.63 -16.55 -8.28
CA VAL A 337 21.96 -15.30 -8.67
C VAL A 337 21.27 -15.38 -10.04
N LYS A 338 21.96 -15.94 -11.06
CA LYS A 338 21.42 -16.02 -12.43
C LYS A 338 20.19 -16.95 -12.53
N PRO A 339 20.23 -18.21 -12.03
CA PRO A 339 19.06 -19.10 -12.08
C PRO A 339 17.85 -18.54 -11.35
N ILE A 340 18.06 -17.99 -10.14
CA ILE A 340 17.00 -17.37 -9.34
C ILE A 340 16.37 -16.20 -10.08
N ARG A 341 17.17 -15.28 -10.64
CA ARG A 341 16.65 -14.13 -11.41
C ARG A 341 15.81 -14.57 -12.60
N GLN A 342 16.29 -15.56 -13.37
CA GLN A 342 15.57 -16.03 -14.56
C GLN A 342 14.23 -16.67 -14.21
N VAL A 343 14.18 -17.47 -13.14
CA VAL A 343 12.93 -18.08 -12.64
C VAL A 343 11.96 -17.04 -12.10
N VAL A 344 12.45 -16.07 -11.33
CA VAL A 344 11.63 -14.97 -10.83
C VAL A 344 10.97 -14.21 -11.99
N VAL A 345 11.73 -13.80 -13.00
CA VAL A 345 11.18 -13.11 -14.18
C VAL A 345 10.19 -13.99 -14.93
N SER A 346 10.56 -15.24 -15.21
CA SER A 346 9.69 -16.17 -15.94
C SER A 346 8.35 -16.38 -15.22
N HIS A 347 8.40 -16.56 -13.90
CA HIS A 347 7.21 -16.75 -13.07
C HIS A 347 6.30 -15.53 -13.11
N PHE A 348 6.83 -14.32 -12.83
CA PHE A 348 5.99 -13.13 -12.75
C PHE A 348 5.54 -12.63 -14.12
N ALA A 349 6.36 -12.72 -15.16
CA ALA A 349 5.94 -12.40 -16.53
C ALA A 349 4.81 -13.33 -17.01
N SER A 350 4.91 -14.63 -16.73
CA SER A 350 3.82 -15.58 -16.99
C SER A 350 2.58 -15.29 -16.12
N HIS A 351 2.79 -14.90 -14.87
CA HIS A 351 1.70 -14.61 -13.94
C HIS A 351 0.88 -13.38 -14.35
N PHE A 352 1.53 -12.32 -14.85
CA PHE A 352 0.88 -11.08 -15.29
C PHE A 352 0.50 -11.07 -16.77
N LYS A 353 0.67 -12.20 -17.48
CA LYS A 353 0.23 -12.34 -18.86
C LYS A 353 -1.30 -12.43 -18.93
N ALA A 354 -1.91 -11.74 -19.87
CA ALA A 354 -3.34 -11.82 -20.12
C ALA A 354 -3.70 -13.22 -20.62
N VAL A 355 -4.87 -13.73 -20.21
CA VAL A 355 -5.43 -14.97 -20.74
C VAL A 355 -6.65 -14.57 -21.55
N ASN A 356 -6.58 -14.69 -22.87
CA ASN A 356 -7.73 -14.46 -23.74
C ASN A 356 -8.70 -15.63 -23.59
N VAL A 357 -9.67 -15.48 -22.70
CA VAL A 357 -10.83 -16.37 -22.58
C VAL A 357 -12.05 -15.52 -22.85
N ASP A 358 -13.01 -16.03 -23.63
CA ASP A 358 -14.31 -15.39 -23.78
C ASP A 358 -14.99 -15.36 -22.41
N SER A 359 -15.01 -14.17 -21.78
CA SER A 359 -15.63 -13.96 -20.49
C SER A 359 -17.15 -13.93 -20.64
N PRO A 360 -17.91 -14.52 -19.70
CA PRO A 360 -19.37 -14.39 -19.68
C PRO A 360 -19.78 -12.91 -19.60
N GLY A 361 -20.80 -12.52 -20.36
CA GLY A 361 -21.27 -11.14 -20.39
C GLY A 361 -21.90 -10.72 -19.05
N ILE A 362 -21.55 -9.53 -18.56
CA ILE A 362 -22.20 -8.89 -17.39
C ILE A 362 -23.44 -8.07 -17.79
N ASP A 363 -23.99 -8.33 -18.97
CA ASP A 363 -24.84 -7.36 -19.65
C ASP A 363 -26.23 -7.17 -19.02
N ASN A 364 -26.73 -8.20 -18.36
CA ASN A 364 -28.05 -8.20 -17.74
C ASN A 364 -28.00 -7.99 -16.22
N LEU A 365 -26.80 -7.81 -15.65
CA LEU A 365 -26.63 -7.54 -14.23
C LEU A 365 -26.95 -6.07 -13.92
N VAL A 366 -27.64 -5.86 -12.80
CA VAL A 366 -28.06 -4.54 -12.33
C VAL A 366 -27.03 -3.99 -11.36
N PHE A 367 -26.43 -2.86 -11.71
CA PHE A 367 -25.44 -2.18 -10.87
C PHE A 367 -26.00 -0.88 -10.32
N GLN A 368 -25.57 -0.50 -9.12
CA GLN A 368 -25.69 0.88 -8.66
C GLN A 368 -24.87 1.79 -9.59
N ARG A 369 -25.41 2.97 -9.89
CA ARG A 369 -24.86 3.87 -10.90
C ARG A 369 -24.57 5.23 -10.29
N LEU A 370 -23.47 5.83 -10.71
CA LEU A 370 -23.15 7.21 -10.33
C LEU A 370 -24.22 8.18 -10.82
N SER A 371 -24.56 9.15 -9.98
CA SER A 371 -25.36 10.30 -10.41
C SER A 371 -24.60 11.14 -11.44
N LEU A 372 -25.32 11.94 -12.21
CA LEU A 372 -24.72 12.83 -13.21
C LEU A 372 -23.74 13.84 -12.58
N VAL A 373 -24.02 14.29 -11.35
CA VAL A 373 -23.19 15.24 -10.61
C VAL A 373 -21.88 14.58 -10.17
N GLU A 374 -21.95 13.40 -9.58
CA GLU A 374 -20.76 12.62 -9.18
C GLU A 374 -19.89 12.28 -10.39
N SER A 375 -20.52 11.81 -11.47
CA SER A 375 -19.85 11.45 -12.73
C SER A 375 -19.08 12.64 -13.32
N ARG A 376 -19.69 13.84 -13.37
CA ARG A 376 -19.02 15.07 -13.82
C ARG A 376 -17.87 15.48 -12.90
N SER A 377 -18.05 15.36 -11.59
CA SER A 377 -17.03 15.78 -10.60
C SER A 377 -15.68 15.06 -10.79
N LEU A 378 -15.71 13.79 -11.23
CA LEU A 378 -14.50 12.98 -11.44
C LEU A 378 -13.58 13.52 -12.53
N THR A 379 -14.14 14.20 -13.53
CA THR A 379 -13.43 14.61 -14.76
C THR A 379 -13.07 16.09 -14.82
N LEU A 380 -13.37 16.85 -13.76
CA LEU A 380 -12.99 18.26 -13.64
C LEU A 380 -11.47 18.47 -13.80
N PRO A 381 -11.02 19.64 -14.29
CA PRO A 381 -9.59 19.97 -14.31
C PRO A 381 -8.95 19.82 -12.92
N PHE A 382 -7.69 19.39 -12.87
CA PHE A 382 -6.98 19.22 -11.59
C PHE A 382 -6.52 20.59 -11.06
N SER A 383 -6.91 20.94 -9.83
CA SER A 383 -6.50 22.17 -9.16
C SER A 383 -5.11 22.04 -8.49
N THR A 384 -4.39 23.16 -8.31
CA THR A 384 -3.11 23.12 -7.58
C THR A 384 -3.29 22.69 -6.12
N ALA A 385 -4.41 23.10 -5.50
CA ALA A 385 -4.73 22.76 -4.11
C ALA A 385 -4.91 21.25 -3.92
N GLU A 386 -5.64 20.56 -4.81
CA GLU A 386 -5.86 19.12 -4.68
C GLU A 386 -4.58 18.31 -4.92
N VAL A 387 -3.72 18.75 -5.85
CA VAL A 387 -2.43 18.10 -6.13
C VAL A 387 -1.50 18.29 -4.94
N LYS A 388 -1.46 19.50 -4.37
CA LYS A 388 -0.69 19.77 -3.15
C LYS A 388 -1.18 18.91 -2.00
N ALA A 389 -2.49 18.81 -1.78
CA ALA A 389 -3.06 17.94 -0.74
C ALA A 389 -2.64 16.47 -0.93
N ALA A 390 -2.67 15.96 -2.18
CA ALA A 390 -2.22 14.59 -2.49
C ALA A 390 -0.74 14.34 -2.15
N VAL A 391 0.13 15.33 -2.40
CA VAL A 391 1.56 15.26 -2.05
C VAL A 391 1.76 15.26 -0.53
N TRP A 392 1.04 16.11 0.20
CA TRP A 392 1.17 16.21 1.66
C TRP A 392 0.63 14.99 2.40
N ASP A 393 -0.43 14.38 1.90
CA ASP A 393 -1.02 13.14 2.44
C ASP A 393 -0.09 11.92 2.26
N CYS A 394 0.91 12.00 1.37
CA CYS A 394 1.91 10.95 1.20
C CYS A 394 3.05 11.07 2.23
N ASP A 395 3.47 9.95 2.83
CA ASP A 395 4.63 9.91 3.73
C ASP A 395 5.94 10.22 2.98
N SER A 396 6.74 11.12 3.57
CA SER A 396 7.93 11.72 2.96
C SER A 396 9.04 10.70 2.67
N TYR A 397 9.22 9.67 3.49
CA TYR A 397 10.43 8.82 3.48
C TYR A 397 10.14 7.36 3.11
N LYS A 398 9.01 7.11 2.44
CA LYS A 398 8.74 5.80 1.82
C LYS A 398 9.75 5.50 0.71
N ARG A 399 9.95 4.20 0.45
CA ARG A 399 10.88 3.74 -0.59
C ARG A 399 10.47 4.29 -1.96
N PRO A 400 11.42 4.83 -2.74
CA PRO A 400 11.15 5.34 -4.07
C PRO A 400 10.93 4.21 -5.07
N GLY A 401 10.34 4.55 -6.21
CA GLY A 401 10.26 3.69 -7.39
C GLY A 401 11.57 3.73 -8.21
N PRO A 402 11.50 3.38 -9.51
CA PRO A 402 12.66 3.41 -10.40
C PRO A 402 13.33 4.77 -10.57
N ASP A 403 12.61 5.86 -10.28
CA ASP A 403 13.12 7.23 -10.33
C ASP A 403 14.05 7.59 -9.15
N GLY A 404 14.04 6.82 -8.07
CA GLY A 404 14.86 7.08 -6.88
C GLY A 404 14.42 8.29 -6.05
N ILE A 405 13.27 8.90 -6.36
CA ILE A 405 12.78 10.13 -5.71
C ILE A 405 11.69 9.79 -4.68
N ASN A 406 11.81 10.33 -3.47
CA ASN A 406 10.79 10.22 -2.43
C ASN A 406 9.95 11.49 -2.30
N PHE A 407 8.85 11.43 -1.54
CA PHE A 407 7.96 12.58 -1.34
C PHE A 407 8.60 13.68 -0.48
N GLY A 408 9.57 13.34 0.39
CA GLY A 408 10.34 14.33 1.14
C GLY A 408 11.03 15.31 0.21
N PHE A 409 11.71 14.80 -0.83
CA PHE A 409 12.29 15.64 -1.88
C PHE A 409 11.26 16.53 -2.56
N ILE A 410 10.09 16.00 -2.95
CA ILE A 410 9.05 16.81 -3.60
C ILE A 410 8.50 17.90 -2.67
N LYS A 411 8.34 17.61 -1.38
CA LYS A 411 7.87 18.58 -0.38
C LYS A 411 8.90 19.67 -0.12
N ASP A 412 10.15 19.31 0.08
CA ASP A 412 11.25 20.24 0.35
C ASP A 412 11.50 21.18 -0.84
N PHE A 413 11.28 20.70 -2.06
CA PHE A 413 11.49 21.44 -3.32
C PHE A 413 10.20 21.87 -4.01
N TRP A 414 9.06 21.89 -3.30
CA TRP A 414 7.74 22.13 -3.89
C TRP A 414 7.68 23.47 -4.64
N ASP A 415 8.21 24.54 -4.06
CA ASP A 415 8.16 25.88 -4.68
C ASP A 415 8.86 25.92 -6.04
N MET A 416 9.90 25.11 -6.23
CA MET A 416 10.63 25.00 -7.51
C MET A 416 9.97 24.01 -8.49
N LEU A 417 9.35 22.94 -7.98
CA LEU A 417 8.87 21.80 -8.79
C LEU A 417 7.38 21.84 -9.11
N HIS A 418 6.55 22.55 -8.34
CA HIS A 418 5.10 22.49 -8.46
C HIS A 418 4.60 22.88 -9.86
N GLY A 419 5.24 23.85 -10.52
CA GLY A 419 4.90 24.23 -11.89
C GLY A 419 5.09 23.10 -12.89
N ASP A 420 6.16 22.31 -12.74
CA ASP A 420 6.45 21.16 -13.60
C ASP A 420 5.48 20.00 -13.31
N VAL A 421 5.16 19.76 -12.04
CA VAL A 421 4.16 18.77 -11.61
C VAL A 421 2.76 19.12 -12.16
N MET A 422 2.36 20.39 -12.06
CA MET A 422 1.08 20.85 -12.58
C MET A 422 0.99 20.76 -14.10
N ARG A 423 2.10 21.02 -14.81
CA ARG A 423 2.17 20.83 -16.26
C ARG A 423 1.96 19.36 -16.64
N PHE A 424 2.66 18.44 -15.97
CA PHE A 424 2.48 17.00 -16.17
C PHE A 424 1.03 16.56 -15.95
N ILE A 425 0.40 16.97 -14.86
CA ILE A 425 -0.99 16.60 -14.54
C ILE A 425 -1.98 17.22 -15.53
N SER A 426 -1.75 18.46 -15.96
CA SER A 426 -2.59 19.12 -16.97
C SER A 426 -2.45 18.47 -18.35
N ASP A 427 -1.24 18.07 -18.74
CA ASP A 427 -1.00 17.36 -20.00
C ASP A 427 -1.66 15.97 -19.98
N PHE A 428 -1.63 15.27 -18.83
CA PHE A 428 -2.37 14.02 -18.66
C PHE A 428 -3.89 14.24 -18.74
N HIS A 429 -4.43 15.28 -18.12
CA HIS A 429 -5.87 15.60 -18.19
C HIS A 429 -6.34 15.76 -19.63
N ARG A 430 -5.59 16.55 -20.43
CA ARG A 430 -5.91 16.88 -21.83
C ARG A 430 -5.77 15.69 -22.77
N ASN A 431 -4.68 14.95 -22.65
CA ASN A 431 -4.32 13.92 -23.63
C ASN A 431 -4.71 12.50 -23.20
N GLY A 432 -4.90 12.27 -21.90
CA GLY A 432 -5.14 10.95 -21.31
C GLY A 432 -3.97 9.98 -21.50
N LYS A 433 -2.74 10.49 -21.67
CA LYS A 433 -1.54 9.71 -21.97
C LYS A 433 -0.40 9.97 -20.99
N LEU A 434 0.28 8.90 -20.59
CA LEU A 434 1.46 8.96 -19.73
C LEU A 434 2.73 9.04 -20.57
N THR A 435 3.68 9.88 -20.16
CA THR A 435 5.01 9.93 -20.78
C THR A 435 5.73 8.59 -20.59
N LYS A 436 6.32 8.06 -21.67
CA LYS A 436 7.03 6.77 -21.66
C LYS A 436 8.09 6.73 -20.55
N GLY A 437 8.08 5.66 -19.76
CA GLY A 437 9.00 5.43 -18.63
C GLY A 437 8.49 5.91 -17.27
N LEU A 438 7.48 6.80 -17.19
CA LEU A 438 6.92 7.25 -15.90
C LEU A 438 6.11 6.16 -15.19
N ASN A 439 5.59 5.19 -15.95
CA ASN A 439 4.78 4.09 -15.42
C ASN A 439 5.59 2.81 -15.13
N SER A 440 6.92 2.89 -15.15
CA SER A 440 7.80 1.80 -14.74
C SER A 440 7.77 1.61 -13.22
N THR A 441 7.78 0.36 -12.76
CA THR A 441 7.56 -0.02 -11.36
C THR A 441 8.57 -1.08 -10.93
N PHE A 442 9.08 -0.96 -9.70
CA PHE A 442 9.83 -2.06 -9.09
C PHE A 442 8.92 -2.93 -8.23
N ILE A 443 8.99 -4.25 -8.35
CA ILE A 443 8.27 -5.18 -7.47
C ILE A 443 9.25 -5.75 -6.44
N ALA A 444 9.05 -5.37 -5.18
CA ALA A 444 9.80 -5.92 -4.05
C ALA A 444 9.10 -7.18 -3.50
N LEU A 445 9.85 -8.26 -3.27
CA LEU A 445 9.32 -9.49 -2.69
C LEU A 445 9.46 -9.47 -1.17
N ILE A 446 8.34 -9.54 -0.45
CA ILE A 446 8.30 -9.57 1.02
C ILE A 446 7.88 -10.96 1.49
N PRO A 447 8.67 -11.67 2.32
CA PRO A 447 8.29 -12.97 2.86
C PRO A 447 6.97 -12.93 3.65
N LYS A 448 6.05 -13.88 3.39
CA LYS A 448 4.81 -14.09 4.15
C LYS A 448 5.01 -14.99 5.36
N ILE A 449 5.99 -15.91 5.27
CA ILE A 449 6.31 -16.92 6.28
C ILE A 449 7.80 -16.85 6.63
N ASP A 450 8.15 -17.46 7.76
CA ASP A 450 9.54 -17.67 8.12
C ASP A 450 10.18 -18.70 7.15
N SER A 451 11.34 -18.38 6.60
CA SER A 451 12.10 -19.22 5.65
C SER A 451 11.33 -19.63 4.37
N PRO A 452 10.96 -18.66 3.51
CA PRO A 452 10.20 -18.93 2.28
C PRO A 452 10.98 -19.83 1.31
N GLN A 453 10.30 -20.83 0.73
CA GLN A 453 10.92 -21.79 -0.20
C GLN A 453 10.46 -21.60 -1.64
N ARG A 454 9.24 -21.07 -1.84
CA ARG A 454 8.62 -20.89 -3.16
C ARG A 454 8.23 -19.43 -3.39
N LEU A 455 8.11 -19.04 -4.65
CA LEU A 455 7.72 -17.67 -5.02
C LEU A 455 6.33 -17.26 -4.49
N ILE A 456 5.42 -18.21 -4.28
CA ILE A 456 4.09 -17.97 -3.70
C ILE A 456 4.13 -17.58 -2.21
N ASP A 457 5.23 -17.92 -1.53
CA ASP A 457 5.48 -17.59 -0.12
C ASP A 457 5.90 -16.13 0.05
N PHE A 458 6.09 -15.39 -1.05
CA PHE A 458 6.34 -13.95 -1.06
C PHE A 458 5.09 -13.16 -1.42
N ARG A 459 5.00 -11.94 -0.89
CA ARG A 459 4.05 -10.91 -1.30
C ARG A 459 4.77 -9.90 -2.21
N PRO A 460 4.33 -9.73 -3.46
CA PRO A 460 4.88 -8.70 -4.34
C PRO A 460 4.34 -7.32 -3.93
N ILE A 461 5.23 -6.36 -3.69
CA ILE A 461 4.87 -4.96 -3.43
C ILE A 461 5.44 -4.09 -4.54
N SER A 462 4.56 -3.37 -5.22
CA SER A 462 4.89 -2.40 -6.27
C SER A 462 5.37 -1.09 -5.66
N LEU A 463 6.56 -0.67 -6.07
CA LEU A 463 7.19 0.62 -5.81
C LEU A 463 7.07 1.46 -7.08
N VAL A 464 5.99 2.24 -7.14
CA VAL A 464 5.69 3.11 -8.28
C VAL A 464 6.48 4.43 -8.21
N GLY A 465 6.79 5.02 -9.36
CA GLY A 465 7.47 6.32 -9.44
C GLY A 465 6.68 7.46 -8.78
N CYS A 466 7.37 8.47 -8.27
CA CYS A 466 6.78 9.55 -7.48
C CYS A 466 5.78 10.39 -8.26
N LEU A 467 6.09 10.75 -9.52
CA LEU A 467 5.19 11.56 -10.37
C LEU A 467 3.90 10.82 -10.71
N TYR A 468 4.01 9.55 -11.12
CA TYR A 468 2.83 8.71 -11.34
C TYR A 468 2.03 8.55 -10.03
N LYS A 469 2.71 8.36 -8.90
CA LYS A 469 2.05 8.21 -7.60
C LYS A 469 1.27 9.46 -7.17
N ILE A 470 1.73 10.66 -7.51
CA ILE A 470 0.96 11.90 -7.31
C ILE A 470 -0.34 11.84 -8.11
N LEU A 471 -0.26 11.52 -9.41
CA LEU A 471 -1.45 11.39 -10.27
C LEU A 471 -2.41 10.31 -9.73
N ALA A 472 -1.89 9.12 -9.42
CA ALA A 472 -2.68 8.03 -8.87
C ALA A 472 -3.36 8.43 -7.55
N LYS A 473 -2.65 9.17 -6.68
CA LYS A 473 -3.21 9.66 -5.42
C LYS A 473 -4.31 10.70 -5.63
N VAL A 474 -4.16 11.61 -6.59
CA VAL A 474 -5.21 12.59 -6.95
C VAL A 474 -6.46 11.86 -7.45
N LEU A 475 -6.29 10.89 -8.36
CA LEU A 475 -7.41 10.09 -8.87
C LEU A 475 -8.06 9.25 -7.75
N ALA A 476 -7.27 8.62 -6.87
CA ALA A 476 -7.79 7.87 -5.73
C ALA A 476 -8.60 8.76 -4.76
N ASN A 477 -8.14 9.98 -4.52
CA ASN A 477 -8.85 10.94 -3.67
C ASN A 477 -10.19 11.37 -4.27
N ARG A 478 -10.29 11.52 -5.59
CA ARG A 478 -11.57 11.78 -6.29
C ARG A 478 -12.50 10.58 -6.24
N LEU A 479 -11.98 9.39 -6.51
CA LEU A 479 -12.75 8.15 -6.49
C LEU A 479 -13.33 7.87 -5.09
N ARG A 480 -12.56 8.15 -4.03
CA ARG A 480 -12.99 8.02 -2.64
C ARG A 480 -14.29 8.79 -2.32
N LEU A 481 -14.56 9.90 -3.01
CA LEU A 481 -15.76 10.72 -2.76
C LEU A 481 -17.04 10.08 -3.32
N VAL A 482 -16.93 9.26 -4.36
CA VAL A 482 -18.08 8.72 -5.09
C VAL A 482 -18.21 7.21 -4.95
N ILE A 483 -17.15 6.49 -4.54
CA ILE A 483 -17.18 5.03 -4.50
C ILE A 483 -18.24 4.46 -3.55
N GLY A 484 -18.60 5.21 -2.51
CA GLY A 484 -19.63 4.80 -1.54
C GLY A 484 -21.04 4.70 -2.12
N SER A 485 -21.34 5.34 -3.26
CA SER A 485 -22.65 5.31 -3.91
C SER A 485 -22.82 4.19 -4.94
N VAL A 486 -21.72 3.51 -5.30
CA VAL A 486 -21.74 2.37 -6.24
C VAL A 486 -21.37 1.03 -5.61
N ILE A 487 -20.73 1.05 -4.43
CA ILE A 487 -20.34 -0.16 -3.70
C ILE A 487 -21.33 -0.46 -2.58
N SER A 488 -21.83 -1.69 -2.58
CA SER A 488 -22.86 -2.17 -1.65
C SER A 488 -22.46 -2.07 -0.19
N LYS A 489 -23.46 -1.90 0.69
CA LYS A 489 -23.27 -1.69 2.15
C LYS A 489 -22.61 -2.89 2.86
N SER A 490 -22.56 -4.05 2.22
CA SER A 490 -21.89 -5.28 2.70
C SER A 490 -20.37 -5.20 2.68
N GLN A 491 -19.78 -4.32 1.87
CA GLN A 491 -18.34 -4.08 1.76
C GLN A 491 -17.92 -2.93 2.68
N THR A 492 -17.09 -3.19 3.69
CA THR A 492 -16.70 -2.15 4.67
C THR A 492 -15.28 -1.64 4.51
N ALA A 493 -14.45 -2.25 3.65
CA ALA A 493 -13.06 -1.80 3.47
C ALA A 493 -12.93 -0.55 2.60
N PHE A 494 -11.99 0.33 2.95
CA PHE A 494 -11.55 1.51 2.20
C PHE A 494 -12.62 2.56 1.84
N ILE A 495 -13.86 2.38 2.26
CA ILE A 495 -14.95 3.33 2.05
C ILE A 495 -15.05 4.23 3.26
N LYS A 496 -15.24 5.54 3.00
CA LYS A 496 -15.37 6.54 4.06
C LYS A 496 -16.55 6.18 4.97
N ASP A 497 -16.38 6.42 6.26
CA ASP A 497 -17.41 6.25 7.30
C ASP A 497 -17.86 4.79 7.55
N ARG A 498 -17.22 3.79 6.91
CA ARG A 498 -17.40 2.36 7.20
C ARG A 498 -16.25 1.82 8.07
N GLN A 499 -16.54 0.95 9.03
CA GLN A 499 -15.55 0.45 9.97
C GLN A 499 -15.23 -1.03 9.75
N ILE A 500 -13.99 -1.42 10.05
CA ILE A 500 -13.55 -2.82 10.00
C ILE A 500 -14.33 -3.72 10.97
N LEU A 501 -14.77 -3.15 12.09
CA LEU A 501 -15.44 -3.89 13.17
C LEU A 501 -16.91 -4.20 12.84
N ASP A 502 -17.54 -3.46 11.91
CA ASP A 502 -18.96 -3.64 11.55
C ASP A 502 -19.25 -5.07 11.09
N GLY A 503 -18.40 -5.62 10.22
CA GLY A 503 -18.55 -7.00 9.74
C GLY A 503 -18.33 -8.05 10.84
N ILE A 504 -17.42 -7.77 11.78
CA ILE A 504 -17.14 -8.67 12.92
C ILE A 504 -18.32 -8.67 13.89
N LEU A 505 -18.91 -7.50 14.13
CA LEU A 505 -20.11 -7.31 14.94
C LEU A 505 -21.27 -8.12 14.36
N ILE A 506 -21.60 -7.88 13.09
CA ILE A 506 -22.72 -8.55 12.42
C ILE A 506 -22.54 -10.07 12.45
N ALA A 507 -21.35 -10.58 12.11
CA ALA A 507 -21.07 -12.01 12.13
C ALA A 507 -21.24 -12.65 13.52
N ASN A 508 -20.83 -11.97 14.59
CA ASN A 508 -21.01 -12.48 15.95
C ASN A 508 -22.48 -12.48 16.39
N GLU A 509 -23.24 -11.43 16.06
CA GLU A 509 -24.67 -11.35 16.37
C GLU A 509 -25.46 -12.44 15.65
N VAL A 510 -25.14 -12.71 14.38
CA VAL A 510 -25.75 -13.78 13.59
C VAL A 510 -25.47 -15.17 14.17
N VAL A 511 -24.21 -15.44 14.56
CA VAL A 511 -23.84 -16.72 15.16
C VAL A 511 -24.50 -16.91 16.53
N ASP A 512 -24.57 -15.87 17.35
CA ASP A 512 -25.24 -15.90 18.65
C ASP A 512 -26.75 -16.16 18.49
N GLU A 513 -27.40 -15.49 17.53
CA GLU A 513 -28.81 -15.71 17.22
C GLU A 513 -29.07 -17.16 16.79
N ALA A 514 -28.28 -17.68 15.85
CA ALA A 514 -28.41 -19.05 15.37
C ALA A 514 -28.30 -20.05 16.52
N ARG A 515 -27.28 -19.90 17.39
CA ARG A 515 -27.10 -20.76 18.57
C ARG A 515 -28.28 -20.72 19.54
N LYS A 516 -28.82 -19.53 19.78
CA LYS A 516 -29.88 -19.30 20.77
C LYS A 516 -31.23 -19.85 20.32
N TYR A 517 -31.60 -19.59 19.07
CA TYR A 517 -32.88 -20.05 18.50
C TYR A 517 -32.78 -21.39 17.78
N LYS A 518 -31.61 -22.05 17.85
CA LYS A 518 -31.35 -23.33 17.18
C LYS A 518 -31.61 -23.30 15.66
N LYS A 519 -31.49 -22.12 15.04
CA LYS A 519 -31.55 -21.95 13.59
C LYS A 519 -30.30 -22.55 12.94
N GLU A 520 -30.48 -23.23 11.81
CA GLU A 520 -29.37 -23.80 11.03
C GLU A 520 -28.70 -22.69 10.20
N LEU A 521 -27.43 -22.40 10.50
CA LEU A 521 -26.66 -21.35 9.83
C LEU A 521 -25.44 -21.94 9.13
N MET A 522 -25.26 -21.58 7.86
CA MET A 522 -24.09 -21.89 7.05
C MET A 522 -23.27 -20.63 6.81
N LEU A 523 -21.97 -20.70 7.12
CA LEU A 523 -20.99 -19.64 6.92
C LEU A 523 -19.90 -20.15 5.97
N PHE A 524 -19.70 -19.49 4.84
CA PHE A 524 -18.65 -19.83 3.89
C PHE A 524 -17.63 -18.69 3.80
N LYS A 525 -16.42 -18.94 4.30
CA LYS A 525 -15.30 -18.00 4.23
C LYS A 525 -14.51 -18.27 2.95
N VAL A 526 -14.49 -17.29 2.06
CA VAL A 526 -13.80 -17.33 0.76
C VAL A 526 -12.37 -16.80 0.93
N ASP A 527 -11.40 -17.46 0.33
CA ASP A 527 -10.00 -16.99 0.19
C ASP A 527 -9.67 -16.88 -1.29
N PHE A 528 -9.18 -15.72 -1.75
CA PHE A 528 -8.81 -15.50 -3.16
C PHE A 528 -7.30 -15.70 -3.39
N GLU A 529 -6.94 -16.38 -4.49
CA GLU A 529 -5.54 -16.56 -4.87
C GLU A 529 -4.98 -15.27 -5.47
N LYS A 530 -4.09 -14.60 -4.71
CA LYS A 530 -3.35 -13.40 -5.16
C LYS A 530 -4.28 -12.33 -5.77
N ALA A 531 -5.32 -11.96 -5.02
CA ALA A 531 -6.46 -11.18 -5.51
C ALA A 531 -6.13 -9.91 -6.32
N TYR A 532 -5.06 -9.18 -6.01
CA TYR A 532 -4.68 -8.02 -6.82
C TYR A 532 -4.09 -8.40 -8.18
N ASP A 533 -3.33 -9.49 -8.26
CA ASP A 533 -2.48 -9.81 -9.42
C ASP A 533 -3.25 -10.41 -10.61
N SER A 534 -4.51 -10.81 -10.40
CA SER A 534 -5.29 -11.61 -11.35
C SER A 534 -6.47 -10.88 -12.02
N VAL A 535 -6.79 -9.66 -11.58
CA VAL A 535 -7.91 -8.86 -12.12
C VAL A 535 -7.73 -8.59 -13.61
N ASP A 536 -8.72 -8.95 -14.43
CA ASP A 536 -8.76 -8.60 -15.84
C ASP A 536 -9.15 -7.12 -16.07
N TRP A 537 -8.43 -6.46 -16.98
CA TRP A 537 -8.62 -5.02 -17.24
C TRP A 537 -9.80 -4.72 -18.17
N GLY A 538 -10.13 -5.63 -19.09
CA GLY A 538 -11.31 -5.50 -19.95
C GLY A 538 -12.58 -5.57 -19.11
N TYR A 539 -12.67 -6.62 -18.29
CA TYR A 539 -13.71 -6.80 -17.28
C TYR A 539 -13.88 -5.58 -16.38
N LEU A 540 -12.78 -5.04 -15.82
CA LEU A 540 -12.85 -3.86 -14.96
C LEU A 540 -13.42 -2.63 -15.70
N ASP A 541 -13.04 -2.44 -16.96
CA ASP A 541 -13.55 -1.35 -17.80
C ASP A 541 -15.06 -1.49 -18.10
N ASP A 542 -15.52 -2.73 -18.33
CA ASP A 542 -16.94 -3.04 -18.55
C ASP A 542 -17.77 -2.77 -17.29
N VAL A 543 -17.31 -3.21 -16.11
CA VAL A 543 -17.98 -2.96 -14.83
C VAL A 543 -18.08 -1.45 -14.54
N MET A 544 -16.99 -0.71 -14.73
CA MET A 544 -17.02 0.77 -14.61
C MET A 544 -18.01 1.40 -15.61
N GLY A 545 -18.13 0.85 -16.81
CA GLY A 545 -19.15 1.25 -17.78
C GLY A 545 -20.58 1.06 -17.26
N ARG A 546 -20.87 -0.08 -16.63
CA ARG A 546 -22.20 -0.37 -16.06
C ARG A 546 -22.54 0.54 -14.88
N MET A 547 -21.55 0.86 -14.05
CA MET A 547 -21.69 1.82 -12.94
C MET A 547 -21.74 3.29 -13.36
N ALA A 548 -21.78 3.59 -14.67
CA ALA A 548 -21.87 4.93 -15.25
C ALA A 548 -20.65 5.84 -14.97
N PHE A 549 -19.45 5.27 -14.84
CA PHE A 549 -18.22 6.06 -14.83
C PHE A 549 -18.00 6.74 -16.20
N PRO A 550 -17.56 8.01 -16.23
CA PRO A 550 -17.30 8.73 -17.47
C PRO A 550 -16.32 7.99 -18.38
N THR A 551 -16.54 8.06 -19.70
CA THR A 551 -15.63 7.48 -20.69
C THR A 551 -14.21 8.06 -20.59
N LEU A 552 -14.08 9.36 -20.27
CA LEU A 552 -12.79 10.00 -20.03
C LEU A 552 -12.08 9.43 -18.79
N TRP A 553 -12.81 9.21 -17.70
CA TRP A 553 -12.27 8.59 -16.48
C TRP A 553 -11.77 7.17 -16.76
N ARG A 554 -12.60 6.37 -17.43
CA ARG A 554 -12.24 5.01 -17.87
C ARG A 554 -10.96 4.98 -18.71
N LYS A 555 -10.82 5.92 -19.66
CA LYS A 555 -9.58 6.07 -20.45
C LYS A 555 -8.36 6.38 -19.58
N TRP A 556 -8.49 7.25 -18.57
CA TRP A 556 -7.41 7.53 -17.63
C TRP A 556 -7.02 6.28 -16.82
N ILE A 557 -7.99 5.54 -16.29
CA ILE A 557 -7.72 4.30 -15.55
C ILE A 557 -7.03 3.26 -16.43
N LYS A 558 -7.53 3.07 -17.66
CA LYS A 558 -6.94 2.17 -18.66
C LYS A 558 -5.50 2.55 -19.01
N GLU A 559 -5.20 3.84 -19.13
CA GLU A 559 -3.82 4.31 -19.34
C GLU A 559 -2.94 4.02 -18.12
N CYS A 560 -3.44 4.27 -16.90
CA CYS A 560 -2.70 4.05 -15.65
C CYS A 560 -2.33 2.58 -15.44
N ILE A 561 -3.24 1.64 -15.68
CA ILE A 561 -2.98 0.20 -15.51
C ILE A 561 -2.32 -0.42 -16.75
N GLY A 562 -2.76 -0.04 -17.95
CA GLY A 562 -2.41 -0.71 -19.21
C GLY A 562 -1.03 -0.38 -19.79
N THR A 563 -0.40 0.70 -19.34
CA THR A 563 0.95 1.10 -19.80
C THR A 563 2.05 0.75 -18.81
N ALA A 564 1.72 0.03 -17.73
CA ALA A 564 2.65 -0.26 -16.66
C ALA A 564 3.66 -1.35 -17.06
N THR A 565 4.93 -1.10 -16.75
CA THR A 565 6.02 -2.06 -16.88
C THR A 565 6.62 -2.35 -15.51
N ALA A 566 7.14 -3.56 -15.32
CA ALA A 566 7.64 -4.01 -14.03
C ALA A 566 9.03 -4.67 -14.13
N SER A 567 9.86 -4.43 -13.12
CA SER A 567 11.08 -5.20 -12.85
C SER A 567 11.03 -5.74 -11.43
N ILE A 568 11.40 -7.00 -11.22
CA ILE A 568 11.41 -7.61 -9.88
C ILE A 568 12.74 -7.30 -9.18
N LEU A 569 12.70 -6.90 -7.91
CA LEU A 569 13.90 -6.72 -7.09
C LEU A 569 14.31 -8.05 -6.47
N VAL A 570 15.37 -8.65 -7.00
CA VAL A 570 16.01 -9.84 -6.41
C VAL A 570 17.22 -9.37 -5.61
N ASN A 571 17.16 -9.53 -4.30
CA ASN A 571 18.22 -9.10 -3.36
C ASN A 571 18.64 -7.63 -3.55
N GLY A 572 17.69 -6.77 -3.90
CA GLY A 572 17.89 -5.33 -4.10
C GLY A 572 18.35 -4.94 -5.51
N SER A 573 18.56 -5.90 -6.42
CA SER A 573 18.91 -5.63 -7.82
C SER A 573 17.70 -5.87 -8.73
N PRO A 574 17.32 -4.92 -9.61
CA PRO A 574 16.21 -5.12 -10.54
C PRO A 574 16.56 -6.17 -11.60
N THR A 575 15.56 -6.94 -12.03
CA THR A 575 15.61 -7.82 -13.20
C THR A 575 15.34 -7.03 -14.48
N ASP A 576 15.36 -7.73 -15.62
CA ASP A 576 14.86 -7.17 -16.88
C ASP A 576 13.39 -6.73 -16.72
N GLU A 577 13.04 -5.67 -17.44
CA GLU A 577 11.70 -5.07 -17.43
C GLU A 577 10.77 -5.86 -18.37
N PHE A 578 9.53 -6.09 -17.93
CA PHE A 578 8.48 -6.73 -18.73
C PHE A 578 7.15 -5.95 -18.60
N PRO A 579 6.28 -5.98 -19.62
CA PRO A 579 4.97 -5.34 -19.54
C PRO A 579 4.02 -6.13 -18.63
N LEU A 580 3.15 -5.42 -17.93
CA LEU A 580 1.99 -6.02 -17.27
C LEU A 580 0.85 -6.09 -18.28
N GLU A 581 0.08 -7.19 -18.28
CA GLU A 581 -1.09 -7.34 -19.16
C GLU A 581 -2.40 -7.59 -18.38
N ARG A 582 -2.29 -7.84 -17.06
CA ARG A 582 -3.42 -7.94 -16.11
C ARG A 582 -2.98 -7.59 -14.69
N GLY A 583 -3.94 -7.53 -13.79
CA GLY A 583 -3.73 -7.31 -12.36
C GLY A 583 -3.57 -5.83 -11.98
N LEU A 584 -3.63 -5.58 -10.68
CA LEU A 584 -3.54 -4.27 -10.04
C LEU A 584 -2.28 -4.22 -9.19
N ARG A 585 -1.54 -3.11 -9.25
CA ARG A 585 -0.25 -2.97 -8.56
C ARG A 585 -0.44 -2.84 -7.06
N GLN A 586 0.02 -3.84 -6.30
CA GLN A 586 -0.07 -3.82 -4.83
C GLN A 586 0.89 -2.77 -4.23
N GLY A 587 0.36 -1.60 -3.85
CA GLY A 587 1.15 -0.46 -3.36
C GLY A 587 0.87 0.85 -4.10
N ASP A 588 0.13 0.77 -5.21
CA ASP A 588 -0.47 1.91 -5.90
C ASP A 588 -1.71 2.42 -5.12
N PRO A 589 -1.83 3.74 -4.84
CA PRO A 589 -3.02 4.32 -4.19
C PRO A 589 -4.35 4.03 -4.87
N LEU A 590 -4.37 3.80 -6.20
CA LEU A 590 -5.61 3.52 -6.94
C LEU A 590 -6.08 2.08 -6.78
N SER A 591 -5.16 1.13 -6.70
CA SER A 591 -5.46 -0.31 -6.75
C SER A 591 -6.52 -0.76 -5.75
N PRO A 592 -6.53 -0.31 -4.47
CA PRO A 592 -7.55 -0.75 -3.52
C PRO A 592 -8.98 -0.42 -3.97
N PHE A 593 -9.20 0.78 -4.52
CA PHE A 593 -10.53 1.21 -4.97
C PHE A 593 -10.97 0.51 -6.24
N LEU A 594 -10.04 0.31 -7.19
CA LEU A 594 -10.31 -0.46 -8.41
C LEU A 594 -10.63 -1.93 -8.08
N PHE A 595 -9.98 -2.49 -7.06
CA PHE A 595 -10.26 -3.83 -6.58
C PHE A 595 -11.69 -3.94 -5.99
N LEU A 596 -12.16 -2.93 -5.26
CA LEU A 596 -13.54 -2.91 -4.77
C LEU A 596 -14.56 -2.93 -5.93
N ILE A 597 -14.32 -2.13 -6.98
CA ILE A 597 -15.18 -2.12 -8.17
C ILE A 597 -15.19 -3.50 -8.85
N ALA A 598 -14.02 -4.13 -9.00
CA ALA A 598 -13.93 -5.48 -9.55
C ALA A 598 -14.66 -6.52 -8.70
N GLY A 599 -14.56 -6.40 -7.37
CA GLY A 599 -15.18 -7.32 -6.40
C GLY A 599 -16.69 -7.17 -6.26
N GLU A 600 -17.25 -5.99 -6.56
CA GLU A 600 -18.68 -5.70 -6.43
C GLU A 600 -19.58 -6.65 -7.25
N VAL A 601 -19.08 -7.14 -8.38
CA VAL A 601 -19.82 -8.10 -9.22
C VAL A 601 -20.17 -9.38 -8.46
N LEU A 602 -19.33 -9.82 -7.51
CA LEU A 602 -19.67 -10.97 -6.67
C LEU A 602 -20.94 -10.70 -5.86
N HIS A 603 -21.09 -9.49 -5.33
CA HIS A 603 -22.28 -9.09 -4.60
C HIS A 603 -23.51 -9.07 -5.50
N VAL A 604 -23.39 -8.44 -6.68
CA VAL A 604 -24.47 -8.35 -7.67
C VAL A 604 -24.91 -9.74 -8.17
N LEU A 605 -23.97 -10.67 -8.38
CA LEU A 605 -24.29 -12.06 -8.72
C LEU A 605 -25.06 -12.76 -7.60
N MET A 606 -24.64 -12.56 -6.34
CA MET A 606 -25.34 -13.14 -5.20
C MET A 606 -26.75 -12.56 -5.05
N GLU A 607 -26.96 -11.25 -5.25
CA GLU A 607 -28.29 -10.63 -5.25
C GLU A 607 -29.18 -11.22 -6.37
N ALA A 608 -28.67 -11.34 -7.60
CA ALA A 608 -29.44 -11.90 -8.71
C ALA A 608 -29.88 -13.36 -8.46
N VAL A 609 -29.03 -14.17 -7.82
CA VAL A 609 -29.37 -15.55 -7.44
C VAL A 609 -30.43 -15.58 -6.32
N VAL A 610 -30.40 -14.62 -5.39
CA VAL A 610 -31.44 -14.47 -4.36
C VAL A 610 -32.78 -14.04 -4.99
N GLU A 611 -32.78 -13.09 -5.91
CA GLU A 611 -33.98 -12.64 -6.63
C GLU A 611 -34.63 -13.77 -7.45
N CYS A 612 -33.81 -14.65 -8.02
CA CYS A 612 -34.26 -15.86 -8.72
C CYS A 612 -34.73 -16.99 -7.78
N ASN A 613 -34.73 -16.78 -6.46
CA ASN A 613 -35.04 -17.79 -5.43
C ASN A 613 -34.12 -19.03 -5.48
N LEU A 614 -32.89 -18.88 -5.98
CA LEU A 614 -31.90 -19.96 -6.08
C LEU A 614 -30.96 -20.02 -4.87
N PHE A 615 -30.88 -18.93 -4.09
CA PHE A 615 -30.14 -18.85 -2.84
C PHE A 615 -30.96 -18.16 -1.77
N THR A 616 -30.91 -18.67 -0.54
CA THR A 616 -31.56 -18.09 0.64
C THR A 616 -30.51 -17.64 1.64
N GLY A 617 -30.37 -16.31 1.80
CA GLY A 617 -29.52 -15.68 2.82
C GLY A 617 -30.04 -15.96 4.24
N TYR A 618 -29.21 -15.69 5.24
CA TYR A 618 -29.60 -15.91 6.63
C TYR A 618 -30.48 -14.77 7.13
N ARG A 619 -31.68 -15.08 7.63
CA ARG A 619 -32.63 -14.09 8.14
C ARG A 619 -32.49 -13.87 9.64
N VAL A 620 -32.39 -12.60 10.03
CA VAL A 620 -32.19 -12.12 11.40
C VAL A 620 -33.44 -11.42 11.91
N GLY A 621 -33.73 -11.64 13.20
CA GLY A 621 -34.82 -10.97 13.92
C GLY A 621 -36.05 -11.86 14.15
N GLU A 622 -36.97 -11.39 15.01
CA GLU A 622 -38.18 -12.16 15.39
C GLU A 622 -39.17 -12.34 14.23
N THR A 623 -39.19 -11.37 13.31
CA THR A 623 -40.00 -11.38 12.08
C THR A 623 -39.17 -11.68 10.83
N ASP A 624 -37.91 -12.12 10.99
CA ASP A 624 -36.99 -12.43 9.88
C ASP A 624 -36.84 -11.28 8.85
N THR A 625 -36.89 -10.03 9.33
CA THR A 625 -36.98 -8.82 8.50
C THR A 625 -35.69 -8.46 7.77
N VAL A 626 -34.53 -8.91 8.24
CA VAL A 626 -33.22 -8.59 7.64
C VAL A 626 -32.53 -9.85 7.18
N SER A 627 -32.37 -9.98 5.85
CA SER A 627 -31.57 -11.04 5.24
C SER A 627 -30.11 -10.58 5.11
N ILE A 628 -29.18 -11.37 5.62
CA ILE A 628 -27.74 -11.17 5.47
C ILE A 628 -27.21 -12.23 4.52
N LEU A 629 -26.63 -11.75 3.43
CA LEU A 629 -26.08 -12.58 2.37
C LEU A 629 -24.55 -12.68 2.44
N GLN A 630 -23.91 -11.55 2.75
CA GLN A 630 -22.49 -11.38 2.54
C GLN A 630 -21.93 -10.26 3.42
N LEU A 631 -20.72 -10.47 3.93
CA LEU A 631 -19.89 -9.48 4.60
C LEU A 631 -18.51 -9.48 3.93
N GLN A 632 -18.04 -8.31 3.51
CA GLN A 632 -16.75 -8.17 2.83
C GLN A 632 -15.89 -7.10 3.48
N PHE A 633 -14.61 -7.40 3.56
CA PHE A 633 -13.57 -6.43 3.85
C PHE A 633 -12.43 -6.62 2.84
N ALA A 634 -12.51 -5.86 1.74
CA ALA A 634 -11.66 -6.05 0.56
C ALA A 634 -11.77 -7.49 0.03
N ASP A 635 -10.68 -8.27 0.07
CA ASP A 635 -10.64 -9.66 -0.38
C ASP A 635 -11.20 -10.66 0.65
N ASP A 636 -11.19 -10.33 1.94
CA ASP A 636 -11.78 -11.18 2.98
C ASP A 636 -13.31 -11.17 2.84
N THR A 637 -13.89 -12.27 2.34
CA THR A 637 -15.33 -12.41 2.09
C THR A 637 -15.93 -13.54 2.94
N LEU A 638 -17.02 -13.23 3.63
CA LEU A 638 -17.83 -14.19 4.39
C LEU A 638 -19.25 -14.21 3.81
N LEU A 639 -19.66 -15.36 3.26
CA LEU A 639 -21.00 -15.58 2.72
C LEU A 639 -21.86 -16.32 3.76
N LEU A 640 -23.11 -15.90 3.91
CA LEU A 640 -24.05 -16.40 4.93
C LEU A 640 -25.30 -16.95 4.24
N GLY A 641 -25.79 -18.08 4.72
CA GLY A 641 -27.03 -18.67 4.22
C GLY A 641 -27.60 -19.73 5.13
N GLU A 642 -28.79 -20.19 4.80
CA GLU A 642 -29.42 -21.33 5.46
C GLU A 642 -28.82 -22.66 4.97
N LYS A 643 -28.98 -23.72 5.78
CA LYS A 643 -28.57 -25.07 5.38
C LYS A 643 -29.46 -25.57 4.25
N SER A 644 -28.93 -25.58 3.04
CA SER A 644 -29.62 -26.13 1.87
C SER A 644 -28.64 -26.60 0.82
N TRP A 645 -28.93 -27.74 0.18
CA TRP A 645 -28.16 -28.19 -0.98
C TRP A 645 -28.30 -27.24 -2.18
N ALA A 646 -29.41 -26.52 -2.30
CA ALA A 646 -29.57 -25.47 -3.29
C ALA A 646 -28.56 -24.33 -3.04
N ASN A 647 -28.44 -23.87 -1.79
CA ASN A 647 -27.47 -22.85 -1.40
C ASN A 647 -26.02 -23.29 -1.71
N VAL A 648 -25.67 -24.56 -1.43
CA VAL A 648 -24.33 -25.10 -1.74
C VAL A 648 -24.04 -25.09 -3.24
N ARG A 649 -24.99 -25.52 -4.09
CA ARG A 649 -24.83 -25.50 -5.55
C ARG A 649 -24.77 -24.09 -6.12
N ALA A 650 -25.62 -23.20 -5.62
CA ALA A 650 -25.64 -21.79 -5.98
C ALA A 650 -24.30 -21.11 -5.65
N LEU A 651 -23.76 -21.31 -4.45
CA LEU A 651 -22.44 -20.78 -4.06
C LEU A 651 -21.34 -21.26 -4.99
N ARG A 652 -21.26 -22.57 -5.26
CA ARG A 652 -20.26 -23.13 -6.19
C ARG A 652 -20.36 -22.47 -7.55
N THR A 653 -21.58 -22.32 -8.06
CA THR A 653 -21.84 -21.78 -9.38
C THR A 653 -21.47 -20.30 -9.49
N VAL A 654 -21.88 -19.48 -8.52
CA VAL A 654 -21.56 -18.05 -8.48
C VAL A 654 -20.05 -17.84 -8.43
N LEU A 655 -19.33 -18.60 -7.61
CA LEU A 655 -17.87 -18.47 -7.48
C LEU A 655 -17.15 -18.83 -8.79
N VAL A 656 -17.61 -19.87 -9.50
CA VAL A 656 -17.05 -20.26 -10.81
C VAL A 656 -17.36 -19.21 -11.87
N LEU A 657 -18.58 -18.69 -11.91
CA LEU A 657 -18.97 -17.59 -12.82
C LEU A 657 -18.13 -16.35 -12.55
N PHE A 658 -17.99 -15.96 -11.28
CA PHE A 658 -17.19 -14.82 -10.86
C PHE A 658 -15.71 -14.97 -11.23
N GLU A 659 -15.11 -16.14 -11.00
CA GLU A 659 -13.74 -16.44 -11.43
C GLU A 659 -13.58 -16.32 -12.96
N SER A 660 -14.56 -16.81 -13.71
CA SER A 660 -14.55 -16.79 -15.18
C SER A 660 -14.70 -15.36 -15.75
N MET A 661 -15.44 -14.49 -15.08
CA MET A 661 -15.63 -13.09 -15.49
C MET A 661 -14.46 -12.21 -15.08
N SER A 662 -14.05 -12.28 -13.82
CA SER A 662 -13.12 -11.32 -13.22
C SER A 662 -11.65 -11.71 -13.34
N GLY A 663 -11.37 -13.00 -13.56
CA GLY A 663 -10.04 -13.60 -13.41
C GLY A 663 -9.64 -13.88 -11.96
N LEU A 664 -10.45 -13.47 -10.97
CA LEU A 664 -10.17 -13.69 -9.55
C LEU A 664 -10.42 -15.14 -9.15
N LYS A 665 -9.32 -15.88 -9.03
CA LYS A 665 -9.36 -17.29 -8.69
C LYS A 665 -9.62 -17.54 -7.21
N VAL A 666 -10.54 -18.46 -6.92
CA VAL A 666 -10.85 -18.87 -5.54
C VAL A 666 -9.87 -19.95 -5.08
N ASN A 667 -9.29 -19.74 -3.90
CA ASN A 667 -8.46 -20.73 -3.22
C ASN A 667 -9.34 -21.64 -2.36
N PHE A 668 -9.94 -22.65 -2.99
CA PHE A 668 -10.79 -23.61 -2.29
C PHE A 668 -10.06 -24.36 -1.16
N ASN A 669 -8.75 -24.58 -1.30
CA ASN A 669 -7.92 -25.22 -0.27
C ASN A 669 -7.77 -24.39 1.01
N LYS A 670 -7.91 -23.05 0.94
CA LYS A 670 -7.87 -22.16 2.10
C LYS A 670 -9.24 -21.68 2.54
N SER A 671 -10.21 -21.72 1.63
CA SER A 671 -11.61 -21.44 1.93
C SER A 671 -12.17 -22.50 2.89
N MET A 672 -13.12 -22.10 3.73
CA MET A 672 -13.71 -22.98 4.74
C MET A 672 -15.22 -22.80 4.87
N LEU A 673 -15.91 -23.91 5.07
CA LEU A 673 -17.34 -23.98 5.38
C LEU A 673 -17.53 -24.28 6.87
N VAL A 674 -18.29 -23.43 7.56
CA VAL A 674 -18.56 -23.53 8.99
C VAL A 674 -20.07 -23.61 9.19
N GLY A 675 -20.52 -24.60 9.97
CA GLY A 675 -21.94 -24.79 10.30
C GLY A 675 -22.25 -24.46 11.75
N VAL A 676 -23.43 -23.89 12.02
CA VAL A 676 -23.99 -23.70 13.36
C VAL A 676 -25.33 -24.42 13.44
N ASN A 677 -25.46 -25.31 14.42
CA ASN A 677 -26.59 -26.24 14.55
C ASN A 677 -26.79 -27.15 13.32
N ILE A 678 -25.75 -27.39 12.53
CA ILE A 678 -25.78 -28.28 11.36
C ILE A 678 -25.05 -29.59 11.73
N PRO A 679 -25.58 -30.77 11.35
CA PRO A 679 -24.88 -32.04 11.55
C PRO A 679 -23.53 -32.09 10.82
N GLU A 680 -22.50 -32.59 11.50
CA GLU A 680 -21.13 -32.67 10.95
C GLU A 680 -21.05 -33.53 9.68
N SER A 681 -21.85 -34.60 9.58
CA SER A 681 -21.94 -35.44 8.39
C SER A 681 -22.37 -34.64 7.15
N TRP A 682 -23.43 -33.83 7.27
CA TRP A 682 -23.90 -32.97 6.19
C TRP A 682 -22.85 -31.91 5.83
N LEU A 683 -22.20 -31.31 6.83
CA LEU A 683 -21.18 -30.28 6.63
C LEU A 683 -19.96 -30.82 5.86
N CYS A 684 -19.52 -32.04 6.16
CA CYS A 684 -18.44 -32.71 5.44
C CYS A 684 -18.79 -32.98 3.96
N GLU A 685 -20.02 -33.43 3.69
CA GLU A 685 -20.49 -33.64 2.31
C GLU A 685 -20.61 -32.32 1.54
N ALA A 686 -21.15 -31.27 2.18
CA ALA A 686 -21.28 -29.95 1.58
C ALA A 686 -19.91 -29.32 1.29
N ALA A 687 -18.95 -29.42 2.23
CA ALA A 687 -17.59 -28.93 2.04
C ALA A 687 -16.86 -29.67 0.91
N SER A 688 -17.07 -31.00 0.80
CA SER A 688 -16.56 -31.81 -0.32
C SER A 688 -17.15 -31.36 -1.66
N SER A 689 -18.44 -31.02 -1.69
CA SER A 689 -19.12 -30.48 -2.87
C SER A 689 -18.62 -29.08 -3.27
N LEU A 690 -18.18 -28.26 -2.32
CA LEU A 690 -17.55 -26.95 -2.55
C LEU A 690 -16.04 -27.04 -2.78
N CYS A 691 -15.45 -28.23 -2.65
CA CYS A 691 -14.00 -28.47 -2.67
C CYS A 691 -13.22 -27.70 -1.58
N CYS A 692 -13.85 -27.39 -0.46
CA CYS A 692 -13.27 -26.57 0.61
C CYS A 692 -13.02 -27.37 1.91
N ARG A 693 -12.38 -26.73 2.90
CA ARG A 693 -12.20 -27.32 4.23
C ARG A 693 -13.46 -27.17 5.09
N VAL A 694 -13.68 -28.12 5.99
CA VAL A 694 -14.63 -27.94 7.10
C VAL A 694 -13.94 -27.09 8.18
N GLY A 695 -14.60 -26.05 8.66
CA GLY A 695 -14.14 -25.19 9.74
C GLY A 695 -15.02 -25.31 10.99
N ASN A 696 -14.48 -24.85 12.12
CA ASN A 696 -15.13 -24.93 13.43
C ASN A 696 -15.29 -23.54 14.06
N ILE A 697 -16.26 -23.38 14.96
CA ILE A 697 -16.42 -22.17 15.75
C ILE A 697 -15.73 -22.34 17.12
N PRO A 698 -14.92 -21.37 17.60
CA PRO A 698 -14.62 -20.09 16.96
C PRO A 698 -13.56 -20.16 15.85
N PHE A 699 -13.70 -19.30 14.84
CA PHE A 699 -12.69 -19.09 13.78
C PHE A 699 -12.29 -17.62 13.68
N LEU A 700 -11.12 -17.33 13.11
CA LEU A 700 -10.62 -15.95 12.94
C LEU A 700 -11.16 -15.29 11.67
N TYR A 701 -11.75 -14.11 11.83
CA TYR A 701 -12.15 -13.19 10.77
C TYR A 701 -11.68 -11.77 11.11
N LEU A 702 -10.97 -11.12 10.19
CA LEU A 702 -10.38 -9.79 10.38
C LEU A 702 -9.56 -9.65 11.68
N GLY A 703 -8.91 -10.74 12.09
CA GLY A 703 -8.05 -10.79 13.27
C GLY A 703 -8.77 -11.06 14.60
N LEU A 704 -10.11 -11.14 14.63
CA LEU A 704 -10.90 -11.45 15.82
C LEU A 704 -11.67 -12.79 15.68
N PRO A 705 -11.91 -13.51 16.79
CA PRO A 705 -12.68 -14.74 16.79
C PRO A 705 -14.18 -14.47 16.61
N ILE A 706 -14.81 -15.19 15.67
CA ILE A 706 -16.28 -15.20 15.48
C ILE A 706 -16.87 -16.34 16.31
N GLY A 707 -17.92 -16.06 17.08
CA GLY A 707 -18.64 -17.03 17.90
C GLY A 707 -17.84 -17.53 19.12
N GLY A 708 -16.80 -16.81 19.53
CA GLY A 708 -16.07 -17.06 20.77
C GLY A 708 -16.78 -16.47 21.99
N ASP A 709 -16.54 -17.03 23.18
CA ASP A 709 -17.05 -16.48 24.44
C ASP A 709 -15.95 -15.66 25.14
N PRO A 710 -16.05 -14.32 25.17
CA PRO A 710 -15.04 -13.46 25.78
C PRO A 710 -14.93 -13.64 27.30
N ARG A 711 -15.89 -14.30 27.96
CA ARG A 711 -15.82 -14.61 29.40
C ARG A 711 -14.86 -15.76 29.71
N ARG A 712 -14.44 -16.52 28.70
CA ARG A 712 -13.52 -17.67 28.89
C ARG A 712 -12.08 -17.23 28.68
N LEU A 713 -11.19 -17.62 29.58
CA LEU A 713 -9.74 -17.37 29.45
C LEU A 713 -9.17 -17.82 28.10
N GLY A 714 -9.61 -18.99 27.60
CA GLY A 714 -9.15 -19.53 26.32
C GLY A 714 -9.43 -18.64 25.10
N PHE A 715 -10.38 -17.70 25.18
CA PHE A 715 -10.63 -16.71 24.14
C PHE A 715 -9.47 -15.71 23.99
N TRP A 716 -8.85 -15.32 25.11
CA TRP A 716 -7.80 -14.31 25.16
C TRP A 716 -6.39 -14.87 24.98
N GLU A 717 -6.21 -16.18 25.12
CA GLU A 717 -4.91 -16.85 25.02
C GLU A 717 -4.16 -16.54 23.70
N PRO A 718 -4.79 -16.51 22.51
CA PRO A 718 -4.10 -16.16 21.26
C PRO A 718 -3.55 -14.72 21.25
N LEU A 719 -4.26 -13.78 21.89
CA LEU A 719 -3.79 -12.40 22.04
C LEU A 719 -2.60 -12.33 23.00
N LEU A 720 -2.68 -13.01 24.15
CA LEU A 720 -1.60 -13.09 25.13
C LEU A 720 -0.34 -13.74 24.53
N ALA A 721 -0.50 -14.80 23.73
CA ALA A 721 0.61 -15.45 23.03
C ALA A 721 1.29 -14.48 22.04
N ARG A 722 0.52 -13.67 21.30
CA ARG A 722 1.08 -12.64 20.41
C ARG A 722 1.86 -11.57 21.18
N LEU A 723 1.35 -11.12 22.32
CA LEU A 723 2.03 -10.16 23.20
C LEU A 723 3.35 -10.74 23.73
N LYS A 724 3.32 -11.97 24.28
CA LYS A 724 4.51 -12.69 24.77
C LYS A 724 5.55 -12.87 23.68
N ASN A 725 5.15 -13.28 22.48
CA ASN A 725 6.06 -13.47 21.33
C ASN A 725 6.70 -12.18 20.81
N ARG A 726 6.01 -11.03 20.94
CA ARG A 726 6.58 -9.72 20.62
C ARG A 726 7.57 -9.26 21.69
N LEU A 727 7.20 -9.41 22.96
CA LEU A 727 8.04 -9.08 24.11
C LEU A 727 9.33 -9.90 24.17
N SER A 728 9.25 -11.21 23.88
CA SER A 728 10.43 -12.08 23.87
C SER A 728 11.47 -11.63 22.83
N ARG A 729 11.03 -11.10 21.69
CA ARG A 729 11.92 -10.51 20.66
C ARG A 729 12.57 -9.20 21.10
N TRP A 730 12.03 -8.50 22.10
CA TRP A 730 12.58 -7.23 22.60
C TRP A 730 13.56 -7.43 23.76
N LYS A 731 13.46 -8.56 24.49
CA LYS A 731 14.38 -8.92 25.58
C LYS A 731 15.84 -9.06 25.12
N SER A 732 16.08 -9.41 23.85
CA SER A 732 17.42 -9.62 23.30
C SER A 732 18.02 -8.39 22.60
N CYS A 733 17.53 -7.18 22.86
CA CYS A 733 17.87 -5.97 22.08
C CYS A 733 18.57 -4.87 22.90
N PHE A 734 19.58 -4.22 22.29
CA PHE A 734 20.31 -3.04 22.77
C PHE A 734 19.45 -1.75 22.80
N LEU A 735 18.21 -1.83 23.26
CA LEU A 735 17.30 -0.69 23.34
C LEU A 735 17.49 0.05 24.67
N SER A 736 17.57 1.39 24.58
CA SER A 736 17.46 2.29 25.72
C SER A 736 16.14 2.07 26.48
N PHE A 737 16.06 2.50 27.74
CA PHE A 737 14.81 2.45 28.51
C PHE A 737 13.69 3.22 27.80
N GLY A 738 13.98 4.42 27.28
CA GLY A 738 13.05 5.22 26.47
C GLY A 738 12.59 4.52 25.19
N GLY A 739 13.49 3.82 24.48
CA GLY A 739 13.14 3.02 23.31
C GLY A 739 12.22 1.84 23.62
N ARG A 740 12.43 1.16 24.76
CA ARG A 740 11.55 0.08 25.23
C ARG A 740 10.16 0.62 25.58
N LEU A 741 10.08 1.72 26.32
CA LEU A 741 8.82 2.38 26.67
C LEU A 741 8.05 2.84 25.43
N THR A 742 8.75 3.41 24.45
CA THR A 742 8.15 3.84 23.18
C THR A 742 7.58 2.65 22.40
N LEU A 743 8.29 1.54 22.31
CA LEU A 743 7.79 0.32 21.65
C LEU A 743 6.60 -0.27 22.41
N LEU A 744 6.63 -0.31 23.74
CA LEU A 744 5.49 -0.71 24.58
C LEU A 744 4.25 0.13 24.26
N LYS A 745 4.37 1.46 24.34
CA LYS A 745 3.27 2.42 24.13
C LYS A 745 2.75 2.48 22.70
N SER A 746 3.57 2.21 21.69
CA SER A 746 3.16 2.32 20.27
C SER A 746 2.72 0.99 19.65
N PHE A 747 3.35 -0.13 20.02
CA PHE A 747 3.08 -1.43 19.40
C PHE A 747 2.29 -2.38 20.30
N LEU A 748 2.65 -2.52 21.58
CA LEU A 748 1.99 -3.51 22.44
C LEU A 748 0.60 -3.07 22.87
N THR A 749 0.38 -1.79 23.13
CA THR A 749 -0.95 -1.21 23.42
C THR A 749 -1.92 -1.36 22.26
N SER A 750 -1.45 -1.28 21.01
CA SER A 750 -2.31 -1.34 19.82
C SER A 750 -3.03 -2.69 19.64
N LEU A 751 -2.43 -3.79 20.10
CA LEU A 751 -2.96 -5.14 19.97
C LEU A 751 -4.22 -5.39 20.85
N PRO A 752 -4.18 -5.17 22.18
CA PRO A 752 -5.38 -5.23 23.01
C PRO A 752 -6.33 -4.10 22.65
N VAL A 753 -5.86 -2.90 22.31
CA VAL A 753 -6.75 -1.82 21.85
C VAL A 753 -7.54 -2.25 20.63
N TYR A 754 -6.98 -2.94 19.63
CA TYR A 754 -7.78 -3.43 18.50
C TYR A 754 -8.86 -4.43 18.93
N ALA A 755 -8.51 -5.39 19.81
CA ALA A 755 -9.48 -6.36 20.34
C ALA A 755 -10.57 -5.70 21.21
N LEU A 756 -10.20 -4.66 21.96
CA LEU A 756 -11.09 -3.90 22.83
C LEU A 756 -11.78 -2.73 22.11
N SER A 757 -11.34 -2.33 20.91
CA SER A 757 -11.87 -1.18 20.15
C SER A 757 -13.27 -1.41 19.58
N PHE A 758 -13.84 -2.57 19.83
CA PHE A 758 -15.25 -2.90 19.64
C PHE A 758 -16.23 -1.87 20.24
N PHE A 759 -15.74 -0.94 21.08
CA PHE A 759 -16.52 0.14 21.71
C PHE A 759 -16.36 1.54 21.10
N LYS A 760 -15.72 1.71 19.92
CA LYS A 760 -15.90 2.99 19.21
C LYS A 760 -17.36 3.07 18.78
N ALA A 761 -18.15 3.87 19.49
CA ALA A 761 -19.50 4.22 19.08
C ALA A 761 -19.42 4.63 17.59
N PRO A 762 -20.13 3.94 16.68
CA PRO A 762 -20.16 4.34 15.29
C PRO A 762 -20.65 5.80 15.26
N SER A 763 -19.98 6.65 14.49
CA SER A 763 -20.65 7.85 13.97
C SER A 763 -21.99 7.39 13.42
N VAL A 764 -23.08 7.98 13.90
CA VAL A 764 -24.46 7.47 13.89
C VAL A 764 -24.99 7.26 12.45
N ASP A 765 -24.47 6.26 11.74
CA ASP A 765 -25.01 5.79 10.47
C ASP A 765 -26.16 4.82 10.77
N ARG A 766 -27.35 5.39 10.99
CA ARG A 766 -28.59 4.63 11.18
C ARG A 766 -29.00 3.85 9.94
N GLU A 767 -28.37 4.09 8.79
CA GLU A 767 -28.63 3.34 7.57
C GLU A 767 -27.66 2.17 7.35
N GLY A 768 -26.65 2.02 8.21
CA GLY A 768 -25.68 0.94 8.16
C GLY A 768 -26.30 -0.44 8.38
N LEU A 769 -25.72 -1.47 7.76
CA LEU A 769 -26.21 -2.85 7.90
C LEU A 769 -26.18 -3.32 9.36
N TRP A 770 -25.16 -2.95 10.13
CA TRP A 770 -25.03 -3.28 11.55
C TRP A 770 -26.22 -2.75 12.37
N PHE A 771 -26.66 -1.51 12.11
CA PHE A 771 -27.77 -0.89 12.84
C PHE A 771 -29.06 -1.62 12.52
N ARG A 772 -29.34 -1.88 11.23
CA ARG A 772 -30.52 -2.64 10.79
C ARG A 772 -30.59 -4.03 11.42
N VAL A 773 -29.46 -4.73 11.53
CA VAL A 773 -29.37 -6.05 12.19
C VAL A 773 -29.73 -5.97 13.66
N LEU A 774 -29.17 -5.00 14.40
CA LEU A 774 -29.50 -4.80 15.81
C LEU A 774 -30.97 -4.36 16.01
N THR A 775 -31.49 -3.48 15.15
CA THR A 775 -32.90 -3.07 15.15
C THR A 775 -33.82 -4.26 14.90
N ALA A 776 -33.51 -5.11 13.91
CA ALA A 776 -34.31 -6.30 13.63
C ALA A 776 -34.27 -7.31 14.78
N ARG A 777 -33.12 -7.45 15.43
CA ARG A 777 -32.90 -8.41 16.51
C ARG A 777 -33.50 -7.98 17.85
N TYR A 778 -33.37 -6.70 18.21
CA TYR A 778 -33.72 -6.20 19.53
C TYR A 778 -34.87 -5.20 19.54
N GLY A 779 -35.17 -4.58 18.40
CA GLY A 779 -36.13 -3.50 18.28
C GLY A 779 -35.59 -2.14 18.72
N VAL A 780 -36.40 -1.11 18.47
CA VAL A 780 -36.14 0.28 18.90
C VAL A 780 -37.22 0.68 19.90
N GLU A 781 -36.84 1.43 20.93
CA GLU A 781 -37.74 2.06 21.89
C GLU A 781 -37.23 3.47 22.16
N ARG A 782 -38.12 4.48 22.04
CA ARG A 782 -37.76 5.89 22.24
C ARG A 782 -36.51 6.28 21.42
N GLY A 783 -36.52 5.96 20.13
CA GLY A 783 -35.42 6.24 19.18
C GLY A 783 -34.08 5.54 19.47
N ARG A 784 -34.01 4.65 20.47
CA ARG A 784 -32.79 3.93 20.87
C ARG A 784 -32.94 2.42 20.69
N LEU A 785 -31.84 1.73 20.38
CA LEU A 785 -31.83 0.27 20.34
C LEU A 785 -32.10 -0.31 21.74
N ARG A 786 -33.03 -1.28 21.82
CA ARG A 786 -33.40 -1.94 23.09
C ARG A 786 -32.27 -2.81 23.61
N VAL A 787 -32.24 -3.02 24.92
CA VAL A 787 -31.30 -3.95 25.60
C VAL A 787 -31.49 -5.40 25.14
N GLY A 788 -32.69 -5.75 24.68
CA GLY A 788 -33.08 -7.12 24.33
C GLY A 788 -33.29 -8.04 25.53
N GLY A 789 -32.97 -7.64 26.78
CA GLY A 789 -33.15 -8.46 27.98
C GLY A 789 -32.49 -9.84 27.85
N CYS A 790 -33.16 -10.92 28.26
CA CYS A 790 -32.68 -12.29 28.08
C CYS A 790 -32.41 -12.66 26.61
N ARG A 791 -32.93 -11.91 25.63
CA ARG A 791 -32.71 -12.09 24.18
C ARG A 791 -31.42 -11.40 23.69
N GLY A 792 -30.91 -10.40 24.40
CA GLY A 792 -29.64 -9.74 24.11
C GLY A 792 -28.44 -10.69 24.09
N SER A 793 -27.54 -10.55 23.12
CA SER A 793 -26.22 -11.20 23.15
C SER A 793 -25.46 -10.77 24.41
N SER A 794 -24.52 -11.59 24.89
CA SER A 794 -23.71 -11.20 26.05
C SER A 794 -22.96 -9.88 25.81
N TRP A 795 -22.47 -9.71 24.58
CA TRP A 795 -21.76 -8.51 24.14
C TRP A 795 -22.67 -7.28 24.08
N TRP A 796 -23.85 -7.39 23.45
CA TRP A 796 -24.78 -6.27 23.35
C TRP A 796 -25.28 -5.82 24.73
N ARG A 797 -25.55 -6.78 25.62
CA ARG A 797 -25.93 -6.47 27.00
C ARG A 797 -24.82 -5.76 27.77
N GLU A 798 -23.56 -6.10 27.54
CA GLU A 798 -22.43 -5.45 28.20
C GLU A 798 -22.26 -4.01 27.72
N ILE A 799 -22.41 -3.75 26.42
CA ILE A 799 -22.44 -2.38 25.87
C ILE A 799 -23.58 -1.56 26.45
N VAL A 800 -24.77 -2.15 26.50
CA VAL A 800 -25.94 -1.47 27.05
C VAL A 800 -25.79 -1.24 28.55
N ASN A 801 -25.15 -2.17 29.28
CA ASN A 801 -24.82 -1.98 30.69
C ASN A 801 -23.87 -0.79 30.88
N ILE A 802 -22.80 -0.67 30.08
CA ILE A 802 -21.89 0.48 30.11
C ILE A 802 -22.64 1.79 29.88
N ARG A 803 -23.55 1.81 28.89
CA ARG A 803 -24.42 2.96 28.60
C ARG A 803 -25.32 3.33 29.79
N ASP A 804 -25.93 2.33 30.42
CA ASP A 804 -26.91 2.55 31.49
C ASP A 804 -26.23 2.82 32.86
N GLY A 805 -24.89 2.82 32.90
CA GLY A 805 -24.08 3.17 34.07
C GLY A 805 -23.53 1.97 34.86
N GLY A 806 -23.60 0.77 34.29
CA GLY A 806 -23.05 -0.46 34.88
C GLY A 806 -21.71 -0.88 34.26
N GLY A 807 -20.72 -1.10 35.12
CA GLY A 807 -19.34 -1.51 34.80
C GLY A 807 -18.44 -1.15 35.98
N GLY A 808 -17.56 -2.04 36.42
CA GLY A 808 -16.84 -1.90 37.71
C GLY A 808 -15.87 -0.70 37.82
N LEU A 809 -15.48 -0.43 39.08
CA LEU A 809 -14.62 0.65 39.64
C LEU A 809 -15.26 2.03 39.88
N GLY A 810 -16.59 2.08 40.07
CA GLY A 810 -17.28 3.22 40.69
C GLY A 810 -17.91 4.17 39.68
N GLY A 811 -19.25 4.25 39.69
CA GLY A 811 -20.01 5.24 38.94
C GLY A 811 -20.18 4.96 37.45
N GLY A 812 -21.16 5.63 36.83
CA GLY A 812 -21.51 5.48 35.43
C GLY A 812 -20.53 6.24 34.53
N TRP A 813 -19.24 5.86 34.53
CA TRP A 813 -18.15 6.60 33.88
C TRP A 813 -18.46 7.01 32.43
N PHE A 814 -19.15 6.17 31.65
CA PHE A 814 -19.52 6.51 30.28
C PHE A 814 -20.74 7.44 30.24
N ARG A 815 -21.77 7.11 31.04
CA ARG A 815 -23.04 7.85 31.10
C ARG A 815 -22.86 9.28 31.60
N GLU A 816 -22.01 9.47 32.61
CA GLU A 816 -21.74 10.77 33.26
C GLU A 816 -20.98 11.74 32.33
N HIS A 817 -20.27 11.21 31.33
CA HIS A 817 -19.45 11.99 30.41
C HIS A 817 -20.06 12.13 29.01
N VAL A 818 -21.29 11.69 28.80
CA VAL A 818 -22.01 11.78 27.51
C VAL A 818 -23.22 12.72 27.64
N LEU A 819 -23.22 13.78 26.85
CA LEU A 819 -24.26 14.80 26.82
C LEU A 819 -24.90 14.86 25.43
N LYS A 820 -26.17 15.24 25.34
CA LYS A 820 -26.82 15.54 24.05
C LYS A 820 -26.88 17.05 23.88
N LYS A 821 -26.22 17.59 22.84
CA LYS A 821 -26.37 19.00 22.46
C LYS A 821 -27.53 19.12 21.47
N VAL A 822 -28.54 19.87 21.87
CA VAL A 822 -29.70 20.20 21.04
C VAL A 822 -29.28 21.18 19.94
N GLY A 823 -29.56 20.80 18.71
CA GLY A 823 -29.58 21.65 17.52
C GLY A 823 -31.04 21.95 17.17
N ASP A 824 -31.60 21.23 16.19
CA ASP A 824 -33.00 21.32 15.76
C ASP A 824 -34.00 20.65 16.71
N GLY A 825 -33.53 19.86 17.68
CA GLY A 825 -34.33 19.19 18.71
C GLY A 825 -35.13 17.99 18.23
N SER A 826 -35.01 17.58 16.96
CA SER A 826 -35.80 16.51 16.35
C SER A 826 -35.36 15.11 16.77
N ASP A 827 -34.08 14.96 17.13
CA ASP A 827 -33.45 13.68 17.53
C ASP A 827 -33.02 13.69 19.01
N THR A 828 -33.64 14.57 19.81
CA THR A 828 -33.42 14.66 21.26
C THR A 828 -34.74 14.43 21.98
N PHE A 829 -34.80 13.41 22.83
CA PHE A 829 -35.98 13.14 23.65
C PHE A 829 -35.99 14.03 24.89
N PHE A 830 -37.07 14.78 25.07
CA PHE A 830 -37.21 15.78 26.12
C PHE A 830 -36.95 15.21 27.52
N TRP A 831 -37.55 14.07 27.85
CA TRP A 831 -37.47 13.51 29.20
C TRP A 831 -36.23 12.66 29.46
N THR A 832 -35.78 11.87 28.47
CA THR A 832 -34.85 10.76 28.69
C THR A 832 -33.42 11.02 28.22
N ASP A 833 -33.18 12.08 27.44
CA ASP A 833 -31.84 12.43 26.99
C ASP A 833 -31.18 13.41 27.98
N PRO A 834 -29.88 13.30 28.27
CA PRO A 834 -29.15 14.24 29.12
C PRO A 834 -28.77 15.48 28.30
N TRP A 835 -29.75 16.31 27.99
CA TRP A 835 -29.58 17.50 27.15
C TRP A 835 -29.60 18.82 27.93
N VAL A 836 -30.04 18.78 29.20
CA VAL A 836 -30.04 19.92 30.13
C VAL A 836 -29.15 19.58 31.32
N GLU A 837 -28.06 20.34 31.52
CA GLU A 837 -27.11 20.18 32.64
C GLU A 837 -26.56 18.76 32.85
N GLY A 838 -26.66 17.90 31.82
CA GLY A 838 -26.15 16.53 31.82
C GLY A 838 -26.92 15.49 32.62
N ILE A 839 -28.08 15.85 33.17
CA ILE A 839 -28.97 14.90 33.84
C ILE A 839 -30.28 14.85 33.05
N PRO A 840 -30.79 13.66 32.69
CA PRO A 840 -32.10 13.55 32.07
C PRO A 840 -33.21 14.17 32.93
N LEU A 841 -34.14 14.89 32.30
CA LEU A 841 -35.24 15.54 33.03
C LEU A 841 -36.13 14.53 33.77
N CYS A 842 -36.21 13.27 33.31
CA CYS A 842 -36.92 12.20 34.02
C CYS A 842 -36.26 11.79 35.34
N GLU A 843 -34.97 12.07 35.53
CA GLU A 843 -34.27 11.82 36.80
C GLU A 843 -34.41 13.02 37.73
N ARG A 844 -34.25 14.23 37.19
CA ARG A 844 -34.38 15.48 37.97
C ARG A 844 -35.83 15.75 38.39
N PHE A 845 -36.77 15.52 37.49
CA PHE A 845 -38.21 15.77 37.68
C PHE A 845 -39.02 14.48 37.53
N GLY A 846 -38.59 13.41 38.21
CA GLY A 846 -39.22 12.08 38.10
C GLY A 846 -40.72 12.07 38.37
N ARG A 847 -41.19 12.92 39.30
CA ARG A 847 -42.63 13.05 39.59
C ARG A 847 -43.42 13.63 38.42
N LEU A 848 -42.89 14.63 37.73
CA LEU A 848 -43.51 15.19 36.52
C LEU A 848 -43.48 14.17 35.40
N PHE A 849 -42.35 13.48 35.21
CA PHE A 849 -42.23 12.42 34.22
C PHE A 849 -43.24 11.28 34.42
N ASP A 850 -43.56 10.91 35.66
CA ASP A 850 -44.57 9.91 35.96
C ASP A 850 -45.98 10.34 35.51
N LEU A 851 -46.29 11.62 35.65
CA LEU A 851 -47.57 12.23 35.31
C LEU A 851 -47.68 12.64 33.84
N ALA A 852 -46.56 12.76 33.13
CA ALA A 852 -46.55 13.08 31.71
C ALA A 852 -47.31 12.03 30.88
N GLY A 853 -48.23 12.52 30.04
CA GLY A 853 -48.91 11.71 29.02
C GLY A 853 -47.95 11.28 27.92
N ASN A 854 -47.05 12.19 27.53
CA ASN A 854 -46.12 12.00 26.41
C ASN A 854 -44.68 11.85 26.90
N LYS A 855 -44.29 10.62 27.26
CA LYS A 855 -42.96 10.31 27.84
C LYS A 855 -41.82 10.25 26.80
N SER A 856 -42.16 10.19 25.51
CA SER A 856 -41.22 10.06 24.38
C SER A 856 -41.27 11.24 23.41
N VAL A 857 -41.74 12.39 23.87
CA VAL A 857 -41.81 13.61 23.07
C VAL A 857 -40.41 14.18 22.80
N SER A 858 -40.19 14.70 21.60
CA SER A 858 -38.93 15.35 21.22
C SER A 858 -38.82 16.77 21.79
N VAL A 859 -37.61 17.30 21.87
CA VAL A 859 -37.36 18.70 22.26
C VAL A 859 -37.98 19.66 21.23
N ALA A 860 -37.90 19.34 19.93
CA ALA A 860 -38.53 20.12 18.86
C ALA A 860 -40.05 20.24 19.05
N GLU A 861 -40.73 19.13 19.32
CA GLU A 861 -42.18 19.11 19.54
C GLU A 861 -42.58 19.88 20.81
N MET A 862 -41.85 19.69 21.92
CA MET A 862 -42.10 20.42 23.15
C MET A 862 -41.86 21.93 22.99
N PHE A 863 -40.87 22.32 22.19
CA PHE A 863 -40.58 23.71 21.88
C PHE A 863 -41.67 24.33 20.99
N ALA A 864 -42.10 23.61 19.95
CA ALA A 864 -43.15 24.06 19.03
C ALA A 864 -44.51 24.24 19.71
N LEU A 865 -44.84 23.38 20.67
CA LEU A 865 -46.07 23.48 21.47
C LEU A 865 -45.99 24.54 22.59
N GLY A 866 -44.81 25.11 22.82
CA GLY A 866 -44.56 26.07 23.89
C GLY A 866 -44.47 25.41 25.26
N TRP A 867 -43.25 25.21 25.78
CA TRP A 867 -43.02 24.69 27.14
C TRP A 867 -43.05 25.77 28.23
N GLY A 868 -43.26 27.03 27.88
CA GLY A 868 -43.36 28.15 28.83
C GLY A 868 -44.70 28.19 29.56
N GLU A 869 -44.91 29.24 30.36
CA GLU A 869 -46.16 29.48 31.07
C GLU A 869 -47.32 29.69 30.06
N GLY A 870 -48.39 28.90 30.19
CA GLY A 870 -49.55 28.97 29.29
C GLY A 870 -49.41 28.28 27.93
N GLY A 871 -48.31 27.56 27.67
CA GLY A 871 -48.15 26.79 26.43
C GLY A 871 -48.76 25.38 26.47
N GLU A 872 -48.97 24.77 25.30
CA GLU A 872 -49.69 23.49 25.13
C GLU A 872 -48.77 22.26 25.25
N ALA A 873 -47.47 22.44 25.49
CA ALA A 873 -46.52 21.32 25.53
C ALA A 873 -46.75 20.32 26.67
N TRP A 874 -47.35 20.77 27.77
CA TRP A 874 -47.48 20.00 29.00
C TRP A 874 -48.78 19.19 29.05
N VAL A 875 -48.70 17.91 28.67
CA VAL A 875 -49.82 16.98 28.73
C VAL A 875 -49.72 16.09 29.97
N TRP A 876 -50.65 16.24 30.91
CA TRP A 876 -50.68 15.49 32.18
C TRP A 876 -51.81 14.46 32.22
N ARG A 877 -51.56 13.30 32.84
CA ARG A 877 -52.56 12.24 33.07
C ARG A 877 -53.68 12.66 34.03
N ARG A 878 -53.43 13.67 34.86
CA ARG A 878 -54.36 14.30 35.79
C ARG A 878 -53.91 15.74 36.07
N GLN A 879 -54.77 16.54 36.68
CA GLN A 879 -54.37 17.85 37.21
C GLN A 879 -53.22 17.69 38.22
N LEU A 880 -52.24 18.59 38.12
CA LEU A 880 -51.10 18.65 39.03
C LEU A 880 -51.56 19.15 40.41
N ARG A 881 -50.83 18.75 41.45
CA ARG A 881 -51.00 19.29 42.80
C ARG A 881 -50.09 20.50 42.97
N VAL A 882 -50.36 21.35 43.97
CA VAL A 882 -49.61 22.60 44.22
C VAL A 882 -48.09 22.41 44.19
N TRP A 883 -47.56 21.39 44.88
CA TRP A 883 -46.12 21.11 44.87
C TRP A 883 -45.59 20.52 43.54
N GLU A 884 -46.45 19.91 42.73
CA GLU A 884 -46.10 19.45 41.37
C GLU A 884 -46.12 20.64 40.38
N GLU A 885 -46.96 21.66 40.61
CA GLU A 885 -46.95 22.93 39.88
C GLU A 885 -45.70 23.75 40.20
N GLU A 886 -45.25 23.76 41.46
CA GLU A 886 -43.97 24.37 41.87
C GLU A 886 -42.79 23.69 41.14
N MET A 887 -42.75 22.36 41.12
CA MET A 887 -41.75 21.60 40.36
C MET A 887 -41.80 21.89 38.85
N LEU A 888 -43.00 22.10 38.29
CA LEU A 888 -43.16 22.49 36.90
C LEU A 888 -42.60 23.89 36.65
N GLY A 889 -42.83 24.84 37.56
CA GLY A 889 -42.26 26.18 37.51
C GLY A 889 -40.72 26.15 37.52
N GLU A 890 -40.11 25.33 38.37
CA GLU A 890 -38.65 25.11 38.37
C GLU A 890 -38.15 24.56 37.02
N CYS A 891 -38.88 23.61 36.44
CA CYS A 891 -38.55 23.05 35.13
C CYS A 891 -38.67 24.10 34.02
N GLN A 892 -39.71 24.93 34.04
CA GLN A 892 -39.93 26.00 33.06
C GLN A 892 -38.85 27.09 33.14
N ILE A 893 -38.43 27.47 34.36
CA ILE A 893 -37.32 28.41 34.57
C ILE A 893 -36.03 27.85 33.98
N LEU A 894 -35.74 26.58 34.22
CA LEU A 894 -34.57 25.90 33.65
C LEU A 894 -34.59 25.95 32.11
N LEU A 895 -35.75 25.71 31.51
CA LEU A 895 -35.94 25.69 30.05
C LEU A 895 -35.99 27.09 29.42
N SER A 896 -36.30 28.14 30.19
CA SER A 896 -36.39 29.52 29.69
C SER A 896 -35.08 30.06 29.11
N THR A 897 -33.96 29.45 29.49
CA THR A 897 -32.61 29.80 29.02
C THR A 897 -32.22 29.11 27.71
N PHE A 898 -33.04 28.19 27.22
CA PHE A 898 -32.76 27.37 26.03
C PHE A 898 -33.51 27.84 24.79
N SER A 899 -32.81 27.85 23.66
CA SER A 899 -33.38 28.07 22.33
C SER A 899 -32.91 26.99 21.36
N VAL A 900 -33.82 26.52 20.53
CA VAL A 900 -33.55 25.49 19.50
C VAL A 900 -32.89 26.16 18.29
N GLN A 901 -31.81 25.56 17.78
CA GLN A 901 -31.06 26.05 16.62
C GLN A 901 -31.40 25.25 15.38
N ALA A 902 -32.43 25.68 14.64
CA ALA A 902 -32.98 24.95 13.49
C ALA A 902 -31.97 24.66 12.35
N GLU A 903 -30.85 25.38 12.28
CA GLU A 903 -29.83 25.20 11.24
C GLU A 903 -28.82 24.07 11.53
N PHE A 904 -28.79 23.54 12.75
CA PHE A 904 -27.82 22.52 13.16
C PHE A 904 -28.51 21.23 13.61
N PRO A 905 -28.02 20.04 13.20
CA PRO A 905 -28.56 18.78 13.70
C PRO A 905 -28.14 18.52 15.15
N ASP A 906 -29.00 17.81 15.88
CA ASP A 906 -28.71 17.32 17.23
C ASP A 906 -27.47 16.40 17.26
N ARG A 907 -26.62 16.54 18.27
CA ARG A 907 -25.38 15.74 18.36
C ARG A 907 -25.04 15.31 19.78
N TRP A 908 -24.46 14.11 19.91
CA TRP A 908 -23.88 13.66 21.17
C TRP A 908 -22.50 14.30 21.37
N LEU A 909 -22.21 14.73 22.59
CA LEU A 909 -20.94 15.27 23.03
C LEU A 909 -20.30 14.33 24.04
N TRP A 910 -18.99 14.19 23.92
CA TRP A 910 -18.13 13.52 24.89
C TRP A 910 -17.44 14.59 25.72
N GLN A 911 -17.67 14.63 27.04
CA GLN A 911 -17.17 15.71 27.90
C GLN A 911 -15.64 15.84 27.93
N PRO A 912 -14.84 14.74 27.98
CA PRO A 912 -13.38 14.85 27.97
C PRO A 912 -12.82 15.49 26.70
N ASP A 913 -13.49 15.32 25.55
CA ASP A 913 -13.14 16.01 24.30
C ASP A 913 -14.41 16.35 23.49
N PRO A 914 -15.01 17.52 23.73
CA PRO A 914 -16.23 17.93 23.04
C PRO A 914 -16.03 18.24 21.55
N GLY A 915 -14.79 18.41 21.10
CA GLY A 915 -14.44 18.77 19.73
C GLY A 915 -14.25 17.56 18.82
N ILE A 916 -13.56 16.53 19.32
CA ILE A 916 -13.27 15.30 18.57
C ILE A 916 -14.33 14.22 18.80
N GLY A 917 -14.99 14.23 19.97
CA GLY A 917 -15.96 13.22 20.39
C GLY A 917 -15.29 12.07 21.15
N TYR A 918 -16.01 10.96 21.35
CA TYR A 918 -15.50 9.84 22.15
C TYR A 918 -14.20 9.27 21.59
N THR A 919 -13.15 9.28 22.40
CA THR A 919 -11.90 8.59 22.10
C THR A 919 -11.61 7.49 23.12
N VAL A 920 -11.03 6.40 22.61
CA VAL A 920 -10.57 5.29 23.45
C VAL A 920 -9.51 5.77 24.43
N GLN A 921 -8.68 6.74 24.04
CA GLN A 921 -7.64 7.32 24.89
C GLN A 921 -8.23 8.00 26.12
N ASP A 922 -9.23 8.86 25.95
CA ASP A 922 -9.86 9.57 27.07
C ASP A 922 -10.63 8.61 27.97
N ALA A 923 -11.31 7.61 27.38
CA ALA A 923 -11.97 6.56 28.13
C ALA A 923 -10.99 5.76 29.00
N TYR A 924 -9.80 5.44 28.49
CA TYR A 924 -8.74 4.80 29.29
C TYR A 924 -8.29 5.71 30.42
N GLN A 925 -8.08 7.01 30.17
CA GLN A 925 -7.67 7.96 31.20
C GLN A 925 -8.70 8.08 32.33
N LEU A 926 -9.99 8.03 32.01
CA LEU A 926 -11.07 8.02 33.00
C LEU A 926 -11.14 6.71 33.80
N LEU A 927 -10.84 5.57 33.18
CA LEU A 927 -10.99 4.23 33.79
C LEU A 927 -9.77 3.77 34.57
N THR A 928 -8.57 4.29 34.29
CA THR A 928 -7.37 3.99 35.08
C THR A 928 -7.25 5.00 36.23
N PRO A 929 -7.24 4.56 37.50
CA PRO A 929 -6.92 5.46 38.60
C PRO A 929 -5.53 6.06 38.35
N GLN A 930 -5.46 7.39 38.33
CA GLN A 930 -4.18 8.08 38.46
C GLN A 930 -3.77 7.95 39.92
N ASP A 931 -3.23 6.78 40.29
CA ASP A 931 -2.33 6.76 41.45
C ASP A 931 -1.13 7.59 41.02
N THR A 932 -1.10 8.85 41.48
CA THR A 932 0.12 9.63 41.54
C THR A 932 1.09 8.82 42.36
N VAL A 933 1.97 8.08 41.70
CA VAL A 933 3.16 7.48 42.34
C VAL A 933 3.94 8.66 42.88
N THR A 934 3.85 8.87 44.20
CA THR A 934 4.75 9.78 44.89
C THR A 934 6.17 9.29 44.66
N LEU A 935 7.10 10.22 44.41
CA LEU A 935 8.51 9.93 44.13
C LEU A 935 9.13 8.94 45.12
N ASP A 936 8.66 8.94 46.37
CA ASP A 936 9.13 8.04 47.44
C ASP A 936 8.87 6.55 47.17
N ALA A 937 7.85 6.17 46.40
CA ALA A 937 7.56 4.76 46.10
C ALA A 937 8.43 4.19 44.97
N ALA A 938 9.18 5.04 44.25
CA ALA A 938 10.06 4.61 43.17
C ALA A 938 11.44 4.15 43.65
N GLU A 939 11.85 4.52 44.88
CA GLU A 939 13.15 4.11 45.44
C GLU A 939 13.19 2.62 45.82
N ASP A 940 12.05 2.01 46.18
CA ASP A 940 11.97 0.59 46.54
C ASP A 940 11.90 -0.37 45.33
N LEU A 941 11.98 0.15 44.10
CA LEU A 941 11.84 -0.61 42.85
C LEU A 941 13.08 -0.55 41.92
N ILE A 942 14.20 0.01 42.41
CA ILE A 942 15.50 0.00 41.71
C ILE A 942 16.33 -1.23 42.08
#